data_AF-A0A2E4KD38-F1
#
_entry.id   AF-A0A2E4KD38-F1
#
_cell.length_a   1.000
_cell.length_b   1.000
_cell.length_c   1.000
_cell.angle_alpha   90.00
_cell.angle_beta   90.00
_cell.angle_gamma   90.00
#
_symmetry.space_group_name_H-M   'P 1'
#
loop_
_entity.id
_entity.type
_entity.pdbx_description
1 polymer ?
#
loop_
_entity_poly.entity_id
_entity_poly.type
_entity_poly.pdbx_seq_one_letter_code
_entity_poly.pdbx_strand_id
1 'polypeptide(L)'
;MRNRRLFRLLAILFAFTLVAAACGDDDDSSSSSESSASSTDSSTEGLNIGTLLPETGPLAFLSAPMLEGVNMAIRDINAAGGVNGADVNLSPGDSGTDAEIANATVDRLITENVDAIIGAASSGTTGSVIEKITKTNGITQCSPSNTAAGLGVSSDSDNGNYFRTAPSDDLQAPLLANVVLGDGFTNVAVVSRADDYGVGFNAELEPAIEAGGGTVVYSTPYAPEATSFDDVVQDVVASGPDAVVLVAFEEGFQIIQAMIEQGAGPDAIQIYITDGMATGELGAVIDPENPGIAEGMKGTAPAAAPESGAAFFPAAFEEYAPGVPSIYSSQSYDCAILIALAAEAAGSNDSADISAAMVDVSRDGEKCSTFADCKDLLAGGTNIDYDGASGSIDFLDAGEPGAGIYDIYDFDENGVQRVLEQQTFTAGSAPTQAAAPAEPDYTLPEMTTMSTTCAPSISALPQWIAIEEGLYEALNLELECVQIGSGPETAAALASGEADIAANIYNNVFPLLNNGLEVVVFMETLLYNLFDVIVDADYAAANGITEGMDWQEAMEALDCTNVGVVARNAAAEDLARILIQSAGLDESCFTYVAVGLQPIPGLQANETDWTVTFDPFQVVAVETGLGLNPFSIQRGEGPPGLDWPGLVYMTGKNTFDNKQAELCAYKAGTIAATNWLADPANAERAGEIAATRLAEALHPQIPALIAKYSSGFSLTGDIQFGQIETISQISVDVGKTDRLFAADEVAQDLSC
;
A
#
# COMPACT_ATOMS: atom_id res chain seq x y z
N MET A 1 -21.69 66.77 -8.10
CA MET A 1 -22.55 67.54 -7.16
C MET A 1 -22.67 66.72 -5.87
N ARG A 2 -22.24 67.33 -4.75
CA ARG A 2 -22.49 67.04 -3.30
C ARG A 2 -22.48 65.56 -2.84
N ASN A 3 -21.38 65.09 -2.22
CA ASN A 3 -20.93 65.28 -0.82
C ASN A 3 -21.56 64.25 0.14
N ARG A 4 -20.84 63.26 0.70
CA ARG A 4 -19.69 63.26 1.65
C ARG A 4 -20.15 63.02 3.11
N ARG A 5 -19.43 62.12 3.81
CA ARG A 5 -19.02 62.17 5.24
C ARG A 5 -20.11 61.81 6.28
N LEU A 6 -19.88 61.24 7.45
CA LEU A 6 -18.74 60.71 8.23
C LEU A 6 -19.36 60.15 9.55
N PHE A 7 -18.76 59.09 10.12
CA PHE A 7 -18.45 58.90 11.55
C PHE A 7 -19.53 58.66 12.66
N ARG A 8 -19.21 57.61 13.44
CA ARG A 8 -19.19 57.45 14.93
C ARG A 8 -20.43 56.91 15.69
N LEU A 9 -20.24 55.68 16.21
CA LEU A 9 -20.20 55.29 17.64
C LEU A 9 -21.17 55.99 18.61
N LEU A 10 -22.07 55.23 19.24
CA LEU A 10 -22.02 54.96 20.69
C LEU A 10 -23.08 53.92 21.11
N ALA A 11 -22.66 53.01 21.98
CA ALA A 11 -23.49 52.11 22.77
C ALA A 11 -24.08 52.81 24.01
N ILE A 12 -25.15 52.22 24.58
CA ILE A 12 -25.41 51.94 26.01
C ILE A 12 -26.90 52.09 26.38
N LEU A 13 -27.42 50.96 26.88
CA LEU A 13 -28.51 50.69 27.84
C LEU A 13 -29.53 51.80 28.19
N PHE A 14 -30.81 51.41 28.19
CA PHE A 14 -31.66 51.61 29.39
C PHE A 14 -32.72 50.51 29.52
N ALA A 15 -32.85 50.01 30.75
CA ALA A 15 -33.66 48.87 31.15
C ALA A 15 -35.02 49.29 31.76
N PHE A 16 -35.84 48.25 31.96
CA PHE A 16 -37.00 48.13 32.86
C PHE A 16 -38.34 48.79 32.51
N THR A 17 -39.37 47.96 32.37
CA THR A 17 -40.53 48.01 33.29
C THR A 17 -41.07 46.61 33.58
N LEU A 18 -41.24 46.37 34.88
CA LEU A 18 -41.73 45.17 35.55
C LEU A 18 -43.24 45.35 35.82
N VAL A 19 -44.06 44.30 35.72
CA VAL A 19 -45.32 44.20 36.47
C VAL A 19 -45.41 42.80 37.07
N ALA A 20 -45.34 42.78 38.41
CA ALA A 20 -45.69 41.68 39.32
C ALA A 20 -47.24 41.51 39.37
N ALA A 21 -47.88 40.49 39.92
CA ALA A 21 -47.57 39.53 40.98
C ALA A 21 -48.69 38.45 40.98
N ALA A 22 -48.44 37.27 41.54
CA ALA A 22 -49.16 36.78 42.73
C ALA A 22 -48.68 35.38 43.16
N CYS A 23 -48.50 35.25 44.46
CA CYS A 23 -47.87 34.20 45.27
C CYS A 23 -48.64 32.85 45.37
N GLY A 24 -47.94 31.81 45.85
CA GLY A 24 -48.57 30.76 46.66
C GLY A 24 -47.76 29.49 46.97
N ASP A 25 -46.92 29.57 48.00
CA ASP A 25 -46.52 28.55 49.01
C ASP A 25 -45.57 27.36 48.74
N ASP A 26 -44.82 27.10 49.82
CA ASP A 26 -43.66 26.24 50.10
C ASP A 26 -43.94 24.72 50.08
N ASP A 27 -42.96 23.90 49.68
CA ASP A 27 -42.13 23.05 50.58
C ASP A 27 -41.28 22.04 49.77
N ASP A 28 -40.04 21.85 50.23
CA ASP A 28 -39.03 20.92 49.71
C ASP A 28 -39.47 19.43 49.72
N SER A 29 -39.24 18.69 48.62
CA SER A 29 -38.54 17.39 48.66
C SER A 29 -38.43 16.66 47.31
N SER A 30 -37.20 16.17 47.08
CA SER A 30 -36.79 14.99 46.30
C SER A 30 -36.98 14.98 44.77
N SER A 31 -35.83 14.97 44.09
CA SER A 31 -35.60 14.73 42.68
C SER A 31 -36.10 13.36 42.19
N SER A 32 -36.93 13.37 41.15
CA SER A 32 -36.96 12.33 40.12
C SER A 32 -37.47 12.98 38.84
N SER A 33 -36.55 13.41 37.98
CA SER A 33 -36.85 13.96 36.66
C SER A 33 -36.72 12.84 35.63
N GLU A 34 -37.86 12.32 35.20
CA GLU A 34 -38.01 11.62 33.93
C GLU A 34 -37.68 12.60 32.79
N SER A 35 -36.69 12.23 31.99
CA SER A 35 -36.28 12.94 30.80
C SER A 35 -37.37 12.82 29.74
N SER A 36 -38.10 13.90 29.49
CA SER A 36 -38.94 14.04 28.29
C SER A 36 -38.03 14.29 27.09
N ALA A 37 -37.94 13.30 26.20
CA ALA A 37 -37.32 13.44 24.90
C ALA A 37 -38.08 14.50 24.10
N SER A 38 -37.38 15.56 23.71
CA SER A 38 -37.82 16.49 22.68
C SER A 38 -37.51 15.84 21.33
N SER A 39 -38.54 15.33 20.66
CA SER A 39 -38.47 14.93 19.26
C SER A 39 -38.25 16.18 18.41
N THR A 40 -37.03 16.36 17.90
CA THR A 40 -36.76 17.28 16.80
C THR A 40 -37.36 16.64 15.54
N ASP A 41 -38.34 17.31 14.92
CA ASP A 41 -38.77 17.00 13.56
C ASP A 41 -37.54 17.18 12.65
N SER A 42 -36.95 16.07 12.20
CA SER A 42 -36.05 16.07 11.04
C SER A 42 -36.93 16.28 9.81
N SER A 43 -36.78 17.42 9.14
CA SER A 43 -37.27 17.57 7.79
C SER A 43 -36.59 16.51 6.92
N THR A 44 -37.38 15.64 6.28
CA THR A 44 -36.95 14.67 5.27
C THR A 44 -36.51 15.40 3.99
N GLU A 45 -35.47 16.22 4.09
CA GLU A 45 -34.79 16.80 2.94
C GLU A 45 -33.76 15.75 2.48
N GLY A 46 -33.84 15.35 1.20
CA GLY A 46 -32.97 14.31 0.65
C GLY A 46 -31.51 14.77 0.59
N LEU A 47 -30.59 13.81 0.66
CA LEU A 47 -29.15 14.04 0.56
C LEU A 47 -28.82 14.76 -0.75
N ASN A 48 -28.10 15.89 -0.67
CA ASN A 48 -27.72 16.71 -1.82
C ASN A 48 -26.23 16.53 -2.12
N ILE A 49 -25.92 15.90 -3.25
CA ILE A 49 -24.54 15.64 -3.67
C ILE A 49 -24.17 16.63 -4.78
N GLY A 50 -23.04 17.32 -4.63
CA GLY A 50 -22.40 18.08 -5.71
C GLY A 50 -21.39 17.23 -6.47
N THR A 51 -21.17 17.50 -7.75
CA THR A 51 -19.99 16.98 -8.47
C THR A 51 -19.02 18.11 -8.80
N LEU A 52 -17.74 17.77 -8.85
CA LEU A 52 -16.64 18.62 -9.28
C LEU A 52 -15.78 17.83 -10.27
N LEU A 53 -16.39 17.36 -11.35
CA LEU A 53 -15.78 16.45 -12.33
C LEU A 53 -15.26 17.22 -13.55
N PRO A 54 -14.28 16.71 -14.32
CA PRO A 54 -13.64 17.46 -15.40
C PRO A 54 -14.52 17.40 -16.67
N GLU A 55 -15.58 18.20 -16.76
CA GLU A 55 -16.41 18.31 -17.97
C GLU A 55 -15.68 19.05 -19.11
N THR A 56 -14.73 19.91 -18.73
CA THR A 56 -13.84 20.60 -19.66
C THR A 56 -12.37 20.45 -19.25
N GLY A 57 -11.45 20.90 -20.11
CA GLY A 57 -10.01 20.86 -19.84
C GLY A 57 -9.31 19.56 -20.24
N PRO A 58 -8.02 19.41 -19.89
CA PRO A 58 -7.18 18.27 -20.31
C PRO A 58 -7.66 16.88 -19.87
N LEU A 59 -8.50 16.78 -18.83
CA LEU A 59 -9.08 15.50 -18.39
C LEU A 59 -10.53 15.29 -18.86
N ALA A 60 -11.02 16.07 -19.84
CA ALA A 60 -12.40 15.95 -20.32
C ALA A 60 -12.76 14.55 -20.86
N PHE A 61 -11.77 13.75 -21.27
CA PHE A 61 -11.98 12.36 -21.69
C PHE A 61 -12.48 11.46 -20.55
N LEU A 62 -12.20 11.80 -19.29
CA LEU A 62 -12.69 11.09 -18.11
C LEU A 62 -14.13 11.48 -17.73
N SER A 63 -14.66 12.57 -18.29
CA SER A 63 -15.96 13.13 -17.89
C SER A 63 -17.11 12.13 -17.97
N ALA A 64 -17.28 11.50 -19.14
CA ALA A 64 -18.39 10.58 -19.38
C ALA A 64 -18.37 9.35 -18.46
N PRO A 65 -17.27 8.57 -18.32
CA PRO A 65 -17.23 7.46 -17.38
C PRO A 65 -17.62 7.85 -15.95
N MET A 66 -17.04 8.96 -15.46
CA MET A 66 -17.20 9.37 -14.07
C MET A 66 -18.61 9.86 -13.78
N LEU A 67 -19.16 10.72 -14.67
CA LEU A 67 -20.53 11.22 -14.54
C LEU A 67 -21.55 10.09 -14.60
N GLU A 68 -21.39 9.15 -15.54
CA GLU A 68 -22.32 8.03 -15.64
C GLU A 68 -22.19 7.05 -14.47
N GLY A 69 -20.99 6.87 -13.89
CA GLY A 69 -20.79 6.13 -12.65
C GLY A 69 -21.58 6.73 -11.48
N VAL A 70 -21.47 8.05 -11.27
CA VAL A 70 -22.24 8.77 -10.25
C VAL A 70 -23.75 8.69 -10.52
N ASN A 71 -24.19 8.92 -11.76
CA ASN A 71 -25.61 8.88 -12.12
C ASN A 71 -26.21 7.48 -11.91
N MET A 72 -25.46 6.43 -12.24
CA MET A 72 -25.88 5.05 -12.00
C MET A 72 -26.04 4.76 -10.51
N ALA A 73 -25.08 5.19 -9.67
CA ALA A 73 -25.18 5.03 -8.23
C ALA A 73 -26.41 5.74 -7.65
N ILE A 74 -26.66 6.99 -8.04
CA ILE A 74 -27.84 7.76 -7.57
C ILE A 74 -29.14 7.09 -8.01
N ARG A 75 -29.20 6.55 -9.23
CA ARG A 75 -30.35 5.75 -9.70
C ARG A 75 -30.60 4.56 -8.77
N ASP A 76 -29.56 3.83 -8.43
CA ASP A 76 -29.66 2.61 -7.62
C ASP A 76 -30.02 2.91 -6.16
N ILE A 77 -29.43 3.96 -5.59
CA ILE A 77 -29.78 4.49 -4.27
C ILE A 77 -31.27 4.89 -4.21
N ASN A 78 -31.75 5.67 -5.17
CA ASN A 78 -33.13 6.13 -5.20
C ASN A 78 -34.12 4.98 -5.48
N ALA A 79 -33.73 4.00 -6.31
CA ALA A 79 -34.52 2.79 -6.53
C ALA A 79 -34.67 1.94 -5.25
N ALA A 80 -33.69 1.99 -4.34
CA ALA A 80 -33.72 1.38 -3.01
C ALA A 80 -34.43 2.23 -1.93
N GLY A 81 -35.19 3.26 -2.35
CA GLY A 81 -35.94 4.13 -1.46
C GLY A 81 -35.13 5.29 -0.86
N GLY A 82 -34.00 5.63 -1.47
CA GLY A 82 -33.21 6.81 -1.14
C GLY A 82 -32.41 6.68 0.16
N VAL A 83 -31.89 7.80 0.65
CA VAL A 83 -31.14 7.93 1.91
C VAL A 83 -32.03 8.58 2.96
N ASN A 84 -32.06 8.03 4.17
CA ASN A 84 -32.87 8.53 5.28
C ASN A 84 -34.37 8.71 4.89
N GLY A 85 -34.84 7.87 3.97
CA GLY A 85 -36.22 7.86 3.45
C GLY A 85 -36.54 8.90 2.38
N ALA A 86 -35.55 9.57 1.78
CA ALA A 86 -35.73 10.55 0.71
C ALA A 86 -34.74 10.35 -0.44
N ASP A 87 -35.16 10.70 -1.66
CA ASP A 87 -34.32 10.59 -2.85
C ASP A 87 -33.11 11.55 -2.78
N VAL A 88 -31.95 11.07 -3.25
CA VAL A 88 -30.73 11.85 -3.44
C VAL A 88 -30.88 12.82 -4.60
N ASN A 89 -30.47 14.07 -4.41
CA ASN A 89 -30.41 15.09 -5.45
C ASN A 89 -28.96 15.33 -5.89
N LEU A 90 -28.75 15.53 -7.20
CA LEU A 90 -27.43 15.85 -7.75
C LEU A 90 -27.36 17.31 -8.21
N SER A 91 -26.28 18.01 -7.83
CA SER A 91 -25.86 19.28 -8.43
C SER A 91 -24.60 19.08 -9.27
N PRO A 92 -24.73 19.03 -10.61
CA PRO A 92 -23.59 18.87 -11.51
C PRO A 92 -22.60 20.04 -11.40
N GLY A 93 -21.31 19.80 -11.56
CA GLY A 93 -20.30 20.87 -11.54
C GLY A 93 -18.99 20.49 -12.24
N ASP A 94 -18.54 21.40 -13.10
CA ASP A 94 -17.28 21.29 -13.83
C ASP A 94 -16.10 21.77 -12.97
N SER A 95 -15.01 21.01 -12.97
CA SER A 95 -13.73 21.40 -12.42
C SER A 95 -12.79 22.04 -13.44
N GLY A 96 -13.00 21.78 -14.74
CA GLY A 96 -12.18 22.25 -15.85
C GLY A 96 -10.74 21.74 -15.84
N THR A 97 -10.39 20.85 -14.90
CA THR A 97 -8.98 20.58 -14.52
C THR A 97 -8.21 21.88 -14.27
N ASP A 98 -8.89 22.88 -13.70
CA ASP A 98 -8.40 24.26 -13.58
C ASP A 98 -8.82 24.85 -12.22
N ALA A 99 -7.88 25.48 -11.54
CA ALA A 99 -8.11 25.98 -10.18
C ALA A 99 -9.16 27.12 -10.13
N GLU A 100 -9.26 27.98 -11.16
CA GLU A 100 -10.22 29.09 -11.18
C GLU A 100 -11.64 28.57 -11.41
N ILE A 101 -11.82 27.66 -12.38
CA ILE A 101 -13.11 27.02 -12.65
C ILE A 101 -13.56 26.22 -11.43
N ALA A 102 -12.70 25.38 -10.86
CA ALA A 102 -13.03 24.58 -9.69
C ALA A 102 -13.44 25.44 -8.49
N ASN A 103 -12.71 26.53 -8.21
CA ASN A 103 -13.06 27.44 -7.11
C ASN A 103 -14.43 28.10 -7.32
N ALA A 104 -14.76 28.53 -8.54
CA ALA A 104 -16.05 29.14 -8.85
C ALA A 104 -17.21 28.11 -8.73
N THR A 105 -16.97 26.87 -9.16
CA THR A 105 -17.93 25.77 -9.01
C THR A 105 -18.16 25.44 -7.53
N VAL A 106 -17.10 25.34 -6.73
CA VAL A 106 -17.20 25.09 -5.28
C VAL A 106 -17.99 26.20 -4.58
N ASP A 107 -17.74 27.48 -4.88
CA ASP A 107 -18.50 28.59 -4.29
C ASP A 107 -20.01 28.50 -4.59
N ARG A 108 -20.37 28.00 -5.79
CA ARG A 108 -21.77 27.73 -6.15
C ARG A 108 -22.34 26.54 -5.37
N LEU A 109 -21.62 25.42 -5.30
CA LEU A 109 -22.06 24.23 -4.56
C LEU A 109 -22.28 24.52 -3.07
N ILE A 110 -21.40 25.30 -2.45
CA ILE A 110 -21.58 25.80 -1.07
C ILE A 110 -22.86 26.63 -0.95
N THR A 111 -23.12 27.53 -1.92
CA THR A 111 -24.33 28.37 -1.92
C THR A 111 -25.61 27.54 -2.09
N GLU A 112 -25.52 26.42 -2.80
CA GLU A 112 -26.61 25.46 -2.99
C GLU A 112 -26.82 24.55 -1.76
N ASN A 113 -25.93 24.61 -0.76
CA ASN A 113 -25.93 23.78 0.46
C ASN A 113 -25.90 22.28 0.12
N VAL A 114 -24.93 21.86 -0.69
CA VAL A 114 -24.65 20.43 -0.86
C VAL A 114 -24.06 19.84 0.42
N ASP A 115 -24.42 18.59 0.70
CA ASP A 115 -24.02 17.82 1.87
C ASP A 115 -22.70 17.10 1.65
N ALA A 116 -22.38 16.76 0.39
CA ALA A 116 -21.11 16.16 0.00
C ALA A 116 -20.74 16.54 -1.44
N ILE A 117 -19.45 16.44 -1.77
CA ILE A 117 -18.91 16.71 -3.11
C ILE A 117 -18.15 15.48 -3.61
N ILE A 118 -18.49 15.01 -4.82
CA ILE A 118 -17.72 14.01 -5.55
C ILE A 118 -16.77 14.69 -6.53
N GLY A 119 -15.46 14.52 -6.34
CA GLY A 119 -14.40 15.18 -7.09
C GLY A 119 -13.37 15.88 -6.19
N ALA A 120 -12.39 16.62 -6.70
CA ALA A 120 -12.08 16.76 -8.13
C ALA A 120 -11.23 15.60 -8.65
N ALA A 121 -11.28 15.38 -9.98
CA ALA A 121 -10.59 14.26 -10.60
C ALA A 121 -9.05 14.35 -10.53
N SER A 122 -8.45 15.54 -10.75
CA SER A 122 -6.99 15.69 -10.69
C SER A 122 -6.52 16.11 -9.30
N SER A 123 -5.34 15.60 -8.91
CA SER A 123 -4.70 15.90 -7.61
C SER A 123 -4.50 17.40 -7.41
N GLY A 124 -3.95 18.10 -8.40
CA GLY A 124 -3.71 19.54 -8.30
C GLY A 124 -4.98 20.39 -8.22
N THR A 125 -6.05 20.00 -8.91
CA THR A 125 -7.34 20.71 -8.79
C THR A 125 -7.93 20.49 -7.41
N THR A 126 -7.91 19.25 -6.89
CA THR A 126 -8.32 18.96 -5.50
C THR A 126 -7.49 19.75 -4.50
N GLY A 127 -6.16 19.73 -4.60
CA GLY A 127 -5.26 20.50 -3.72
C GLY A 127 -5.60 21.99 -3.68
N SER A 128 -6.08 22.56 -4.80
CA SER A 128 -6.47 23.98 -4.87
C SER A 128 -7.80 24.33 -4.18
N VAL A 129 -8.65 23.35 -3.86
CA VAL A 129 -9.99 23.58 -3.28
C VAL A 129 -10.28 22.79 -2.00
N ILE A 130 -9.47 21.78 -1.67
CA ILE A 130 -9.70 20.86 -0.55
C ILE A 130 -9.91 21.63 0.76
N GLU A 131 -9.03 22.57 1.12
CA GLU A 131 -9.17 23.38 2.34
C GLU A 131 -10.47 24.21 2.35
N LYS A 132 -10.92 24.70 1.18
CA LYS A 132 -12.17 25.46 1.09
C LYS A 132 -13.37 24.54 1.31
N ILE A 133 -13.37 23.35 0.72
CA ILE A 133 -14.46 22.38 0.83
C ILE A 133 -14.50 21.83 2.26
N THR A 134 -13.41 21.24 2.71
CA THR A 134 -13.34 20.44 3.92
C THR A 134 -13.16 21.32 5.16
N LYS A 135 -12.05 22.05 5.30
CA LYS A 135 -11.80 22.83 6.52
C LYS A 135 -12.71 24.03 6.69
N THR A 136 -12.89 24.82 5.63
CA THR A 136 -13.56 26.11 5.72
C THR A 136 -15.08 25.96 5.83
N ASN A 137 -15.65 24.99 5.13
CA ASN A 137 -17.10 24.78 5.06
C ASN A 137 -17.56 23.45 5.66
N GLY A 138 -16.64 22.54 6.04
CA GLY A 138 -16.99 21.30 6.71
C GLY A 138 -17.67 20.27 5.80
N ILE A 139 -17.52 20.39 4.47
CA ILE A 139 -18.22 19.54 3.51
C ILE A 139 -17.39 18.28 3.24
N THR A 140 -18.02 17.11 3.30
CA THR A 140 -17.40 15.83 2.94
C THR A 140 -17.08 15.79 1.46
N GLN A 141 -15.87 15.39 1.12
CA GLN A 141 -15.39 15.28 -0.25
C GLN A 141 -14.91 13.86 -0.52
N CYS A 142 -15.38 13.23 -1.59
CA CYS A 142 -14.86 11.94 -2.07
C CYS A 142 -14.35 12.09 -3.49
N SER A 143 -13.07 11.85 -3.74
CA SER A 143 -12.53 11.80 -5.09
C SER A 143 -12.50 10.39 -5.67
N PRO A 144 -13.03 10.18 -6.87
CA PRO A 144 -12.96 8.87 -7.52
C PRO A 144 -11.74 8.67 -8.42
N SER A 145 -10.79 9.62 -8.51
CA SER A 145 -9.73 9.55 -9.55
C SER A 145 -8.36 10.11 -9.18
N ASN A 146 -8.21 10.97 -8.19
CA ASN A 146 -6.87 11.51 -7.91
C ASN A 146 -6.03 10.53 -7.09
N THR A 147 -4.76 10.40 -7.46
CA THR A 147 -3.88 9.34 -6.95
C THR A 147 -2.68 9.89 -6.18
N ALA A 148 -2.35 11.18 -6.28
CA ALA A 148 -1.11 11.75 -5.69
C ALA A 148 -0.88 11.33 -4.24
N ALA A 149 0.31 10.80 -3.98
CA ALA A 149 0.82 10.51 -2.65
C ALA A 149 0.74 11.76 -1.74
N GLY A 150 0.35 11.57 -0.48
CA GLY A 150 0.26 12.64 0.51
C GLY A 150 -0.93 13.60 0.36
N LEU A 151 -1.85 13.39 -0.59
CA LEU A 151 -3.06 14.21 -0.73
C LEU A 151 -4.14 13.78 0.28
N GLY A 152 -4.43 14.64 1.25
CA GLY A 152 -5.50 14.38 2.24
C GLY A 152 -5.12 13.44 3.39
N VAL A 153 -3.83 13.13 3.57
CA VAL A 153 -3.37 12.17 4.60
C VAL A 153 -3.14 12.76 5.99
N SER A 154 -3.47 14.04 6.23
CA SER A 154 -3.34 14.62 7.58
C SER A 154 -4.63 15.29 8.03
N SER A 155 -5.09 14.97 9.25
CA SER A 155 -6.25 15.62 9.89
C SER A 155 -6.08 17.14 10.00
N ASP A 156 -4.83 17.61 10.05
CA ASP A 156 -4.45 19.02 10.03
C ASP A 156 -4.62 19.67 8.65
N SER A 157 -4.81 18.90 7.57
CA SER A 157 -4.97 19.37 6.18
C SER A 157 -6.43 19.45 5.70
N ASP A 158 -7.34 18.64 6.24
CA ASP A 158 -8.75 18.53 5.79
C ASP A 158 -9.80 18.31 6.91
N ASN A 159 -9.39 18.27 8.17
CA ASN A 159 -10.24 17.91 9.32
C ASN A 159 -10.94 16.54 9.18
N GLY A 160 -10.35 15.60 8.44
CA GLY A 160 -10.88 14.25 8.22
C GLY A 160 -12.10 14.18 7.29
N ASN A 161 -12.36 15.22 6.49
CA ASN A 161 -13.52 15.27 5.58
C ASN A 161 -13.18 14.95 4.13
N TYR A 162 -11.96 14.50 3.85
CA TYR A 162 -11.55 14.11 2.51
C TYR A 162 -11.40 12.60 2.43
N PHE A 163 -11.89 12.05 1.32
CA PHE A 163 -11.83 10.63 1.01
C PHE A 163 -11.48 10.44 -0.46
N ARG A 164 -10.98 9.27 -0.82
CA ARG A 164 -10.84 8.87 -2.22
C ARG A 164 -11.08 7.39 -2.41
N THR A 165 -11.71 6.99 -3.52
CA THR A 165 -11.87 5.58 -3.90
C THR A 165 -10.85 5.12 -4.95
N ALA A 166 -10.17 6.06 -5.60
CA ALA A 166 -8.96 5.74 -6.35
C ALA A 166 -7.81 5.41 -5.38
N PRO A 167 -7.09 4.30 -5.59
CA PRO A 167 -5.90 4.00 -4.81
C PRO A 167 -4.79 5.07 -4.95
N SER A 168 -3.92 5.17 -3.94
CA SER A 168 -2.80 6.11 -3.92
C SER A 168 -1.65 5.72 -4.86
N ASP A 169 -0.90 6.72 -5.33
CA ASP A 169 0.40 6.56 -5.97
C ASP A 169 1.45 5.94 -5.03
N ASP A 170 1.22 5.97 -3.70
CA ASP A 170 1.96 5.16 -2.70
C ASP A 170 1.91 3.65 -3.04
N LEU A 171 0.92 3.24 -3.83
CA LEU A 171 0.73 1.87 -4.28
C LEU A 171 1.04 1.72 -5.78
N GLN A 172 0.65 2.66 -6.64
CA GLN A 172 0.82 2.54 -8.09
C GLN A 172 2.27 2.76 -8.55
N ALA A 173 2.99 3.70 -7.93
CA ALA A 173 4.31 4.07 -8.40
C ALA A 173 5.36 2.97 -8.13
N PRO A 174 5.38 2.31 -6.95
CA PRO A 174 6.23 1.14 -6.74
C PRO A 174 5.87 -0.03 -7.66
N LEU A 175 4.57 -0.25 -7.91
CA LEU A 175 4.12 -1.23 -8.89
C LEU A 175 4.69 -0.94 -10.28
N LEU A 176 4.61 0.30 -10.75
CA LEU A 176 5.14 0.66 -12.06
C LEU A 176 6.67 0.51 -12.12
N ALA A 177 7.39 0.85 -11.05
CA ALA A 177 8.82 0.58 -10.95
C ALA A 177 9.13 -0.92 -11.10
N ASN A 178 8.35 -1.80 -10.47
CA ASN A 178 8.50 -3.25 -10.60
C ASN A 178 8.29 -3.73 -12.04
N VAL A 179 7.31 -3.17 -12.76
CA VAL A 179 7.07 -3.51 -14.16
C VAL A 179 8.27 -3.08 -15.03
N VAL A 180 8.77 -1.85 -14.84
CA VAL A 180 9.92 -1.31 -15.59
C VAL A 180 11.17 -2.16 -15.36
N LEU A 181 11.50 -2.46 -14.10
CA LEU A 181 12.68 -3.23 -13.72
C LEU A 181 12.54 -4.71 -14.10
N GLY A 182 11.34 -5.29 -13.93
CA GLY A 182 11.03 -6.68 -14.28
C GLY A 182 11.12 -6.95 -15.78
N ASP A 183 10.86 -5.95 -16.61
CA ASP A 183 11.11 -5.99 -18.05
C ASP A 183 12.61 -5.86 -18.41
N GLY A 184 13.48 -5.61 -17.43
CA GLY A 184 14.94 -5.56 -17.58
C GLY A 184 15.52 -4.17 -17.86
N PHE A 185 14.73 -3.10 -17.73
CA PHE A 185 15.20 -1.72 -17.91
C PHE A 185 15.68 -1.13 -16.59
N THR A 186 16.89 -0.59 -16.57
CA THR A 186 17.54 -0.14 -15.32
C THR A 186 18.06 1.29 -15.40
N ASN A 187 18.00 1.94 -16.56
CA ASN A 187 18.52 3.28 -16.81
C ASN A 187 17.38 4.20 -17.26
N VAL A 188 16.56 4.62 -16.30
CA VAL A 188 15.22 5.15 -16.53
C VAL A 188 15.21 6.67 -16.55
N ALA A 189 14.52 7.26 -17.54
CA ALA A 189 14.16 8.67 -17.52
C ALA A 189 12.71 8.83 -17.05
N VAL A 190 12.50 9.61 -16.00
CA VAL A 190 11.18 9.98 -15.50
C VAL A 190 10.81 11.35 -16.04
N VAL A 191 9.72 11.42 -16.81
CA VAL A 191 9.21 12.65 -17.42
C VAL A 191 7.86 12.95 -16.81
N SER A 192 7.81 13.88 -15.86
CA SER A 192 6.62 14.17 -15.07
C SER A 192 6.19 15.62 -15.19
N ARG A 193 4.88 15.85 -15.04
CA ARG A 193 4.32 17.21 -14.95
C ARG A 193 4.79 17.90 -13.68
N ALA A 194 4.99 19.21 -13.73
CA ALA A 194 5.33 20.05 -12.59
C ALA A 194 4.08 20.48 -11.78
N ASP A 195 3.27 19.51 -11.36
CA ASP A 195 2.10 19.69 -10.51
C ASP A 195 2.01 18.62 -9.41
N ASP A 196 1.00 18.71 -8.55
CA ASP A 196 0.86 17.80 -7.39
C ASP A 196 0.77 16.32 -7.79
N TYR A 197 0.28 15.99 -9.01
CA TYR A 197 0.27 14.62 -9.49
C TYR A 197 1.67 14.14 -9.85
N GLY A 198 2.38 14.87 -10.73
CA GLY A 198 3.73 14.47 -11.12
C GLY A 198 4.73 14.48 -9.96
N VAL A 199 4.59 15.42 -9.02
CA VAL A 199 5.43 15.47 -7.81
C VAL A 199 5.11 14.32 -6.86
N GLY A 200 3.83 14.04 -6.61
CA GLY A 200 3.40 12.93 -5.74
C GLY A 200 3.81 11.57 -6.29
N PHE A 201 3.58 11.32 -7.59
CA PHE A 201 3.96 10.07 -8.23
C PHE A 201 5.48 9.84 -8.20
N ASN A 202 6.27 10.89 -8.50
CA ASN A 202 7.73 10.80 -8.51
C ASN A 202 8.33 10.56 -7.13
N ALA A 203 7.70 11.06 -6.06
CA ALA A 203 8.15 10.85 -4.69
C ALA A 203 8.22 9.37 -4.32
N GLU A 204 7.37 8.55 -4.95
CA GLU A 204 7.29 7.10 -4.73
C GLU A 204 8.00 6.30 -5.84
N LEU A 205 7.92 6.76 -7.09
CA LEU A 205 8.52 6.08 -8.25
C LEU A 205 10.05 6.07 -8.20
N GLU A 206 10.67 7.23 -7.97
CA GLU A 206 12.14 7.35 -8.05
C GLU A 206 12.83 6.49 -6.99
N PRO A 207 12.43 6.53 -5.70
CA PRO A 207 12.98 5.63 -4.70
C PRO A 207 12.70 4.16 -5.01
N ALA A 208 11.53 3.80 -5.55
CA ALA A 208 11.22 2.42 -5.91
C ALA A 208 12.12 1.89 -7.04
N ILE A 209 12.41 2.72 -8.05
CA ILE A 209 13.37 2.38 -9.11
C ILE A 209 14.77 2.17 -8.52
N GLU A 210 15.24 3.07 -7.67
CA GLU A 210 16.57 2.99 -7.04
C GLU A 210 16.69 1.78 -6.10
N ALA A 211 15.66 1.53 -5.28
CA ALA A 211 15.60 0.38 -4.36
C ALA A 211 15.54 -0.96 -5.09
N GLY A 212 14.97 -0.99 -6.31
CA GLY A 212 14.97 -2.15 -7.19
C GLY A 212 16.23 -2.30 -8.05
N GLY A 213 17.27 -1.48 -7.83
CA GLY A 213 18.57 -1.57 -8.51
C GLY A 213 18.65 -0.81 -9.84
N GLY A 214 17.65 -0.01 -10.18
CA GLY A 214 17.67 0.92 -11.30
C GLY A 214 18.37 2.24 -10.97
N THR A 215 18.50 3.10 -11.97
CA THR A 215 19.05 4.46 -11.87
C THR A 215 18.15 5.41 -12.64
N VAL A 216 17.78 6.52 -12.00
CA VAL A 216 17.05 7.61 -12.64
C VAL A 216 18.04 8.58 -13.29
N VAL A 217 18.08 8.61 -14.63
CA VAL A 217 19.03 9.46 -15.40
C VAL A 217 18.48 10.82 -15.80
N TYR A 218 17.17 10.99 -15.70
CA TYR A 218 16.48 12.24 -15.92
C TYR A 218 15.22 12.26 -15.06
N SER A 219 15.00 13.35 -14.32
CA SER A 219 13.74 13.61 -13.60
C SER A 219 13.52 15.11 -13.41
N THR A 220 13.56 15.87 -14.51
CA THR A 220 13.21 17.30 -14.45
C THR A 220 11.74 17.46 -14.82
N PRO A 221 10.87 17.91 -13.89
CA PRO A 221 9.46 18.11 -14.21
C PRO A 221 9.25 19.19 -15.27
N TYR A 222 8.26 18.99 -16.15
CA TYR A 222 7.91 19.93 -17.22
C TYR A 222 6.66 20.75 -16.88
N ALA A 223 6.58 21.97 -17.39
CA ALA A 223 5.38 22.79 -17.27
C ALA A 223 4.29 22.26 -18.22
N PRO A 224 3.14 21.75 -17.72
CA PRO A 224 2.12 21.13 -18.56
C PRO A 224 1.43 22.10 -19.53
N GLU A 225 1.45 23.40 -19.24
CA GLU A 225 0.92 24.46 -20.09
C GLU A 225 1.88 24.93 -21.20
N ALA A 226 3.05 24.29 -21.33
CA ALA A 226 4.02 24.62 -22.36
C ALA A 226 3.47 24.43 -23.78
N THR A 227 3.91 25.27 -24.72
CA THR A 227 3.46 25.22 -26.12
C THR A 227 4.25 24.23 -26.98
N SER A 228 5.36 23.70 -26.48
CA SER A 228 6.20 22.67 -27.09
C SER A 228 7.00 21.98 -25.98
N PHE A 229 7.35 20.72 -26.22
CA PHE A 229 8.13 19.86 -25.33
C PHE A 229 9.47 19.43 -25.98
N ASP A 230 9.90 20.08 -27.07
CA ASP A 230 11.11 19.70 -27.81
C ASP A 230 12.37 19.70 -26.94
N ASP A 231 12.50 20.71 -26.06
CA ASP A 231 13.63 20.83 -25.14
C ASP A 231 13.62 19.72 -24.07
N VAL A 232 12.43 19.36 -23.56
CA VAL A 232 12.26 18.23 -22.62
C VAL A 232 12.74 16.94 -23.27
N VAL A 233 12.27 16.66 -24.49
CA VAL A 233 12.66 15.48 -25.25
C VAL A 233 14.16 15.49 -25.58
N GLN A 234 14.74 16.65 -25.92
CA GLN A 234 16.17 16.76 -26.20
C GLN A 234 17.00 16.38 -24.96
N ASP A 235 16.60 16.82 -23.78
CA ASP A 235 17.28 16.48 -22.52
C ASP A 235 17.12 15.01 -22.15
N VAL A 236 15.93 14.43 -22.35
CA VAL A 236 15.68 12.99 -22.19
C VAL A 236 16.60 12.18 -23.11
N VAL A 237 16.65 12.50 -24.41
CA VAL A 237 17.54 11.82 -25.37
C VAL A 237 19.01 11.99 -25.00
N ALA A 238 19.41 13.17 -24.51
CA ALA A 238 20.78 13.43 -24.09
C ALA A 238 21.19 12.65 -22.84
N SER A 239 20.24 12.29 -21.97
CA SER A 239 20.48 11.44 -20.79
C SER A 239 20.72 9.97 -21.13
N GLY A 240 20.32 9.53 -22.34
CA GLY A 240 20.55 8.19 -22.86
C GLY A 240 19.84 7.05 -22.12
N PRO A 241 18.53 7.14 -21.83
CA PRO A 241 17.79 6.13 -21.09
C PRO A 241 17.54 4.87 -21.93
N ASP A 242 17.32 3.74 -21.26
CA ASP A 242 16.79 2.50 -21.88
C ASP A 242 15.26 2.44 -21.82
N ALA A 243 14.65 3.08 -20.82
CA ALA A 243 13.21 3.28 -20.68
C ALA A 243 12.84 4.71 -20.25
N VAL A 244 11.65 5.15 -20.65
CA VAL A 244 11.03 6.40 -20.22
C VAL A 244 9.73 6.10 -19.50
N VAL A 245 9.58 6.62 -18.28
CA VAL A 245 8.28 6.66 -17.58
C VAL A 245 7.70 8.06 -17.75
N LEU A 246 6.53 8.15 -18.39
CA LEU A 246 5.83 9.38 -18.67
C LEU A 246 4.61 9.53 -17.75
N VAL A 247 4.72 10.45 -16.79
CA VAL A 247 3.63 10.83 -15.87
C VAL A 247 2.97 12.10 -16.42
N ALA A 248 1.88 11.93 -17.17
CA ALA A 248 1.27 12.99 -17.95
C ALA A 248 -0.25 12.84 -18.09
N PHE A 249 -0.89 13.88 -18.64
CA PHE A 249 -2.26 13.79 -19.17
C PHE A 249 -2.23 13.82 -20.70
N GLU A 250 -3.25 14.40 -21.34
CA GLU A 250 -3.38 14.49 -22.80
C GLU A 250 -2.17 15.17 -23.49
N GLU A 251 -1.50 16.13 -22.85
CA GLU A 251 -0.30 16.75 -23.44
C GLU A 251 0.87 15.77 -23.62
N GLY A 252 0.88 14.64 -22.90
CA GLY A 252 1.87 13.58 -23.05
C GLY A 252 1.92 13.03 -24.48
N PHE A 253 0.82 13.13 -25.25
CA PHE A 253 0.80 12.75 -26.67
C PHE A 253 1.77 13.60 -27.50
N GLN A 254 1.90 14.90 -27.20
CA GLN A 254 2.86 15.79 -27.88
C GLN A 254 4.30 15.45 -27.50
N ILE A 255 4.53 15.00 -26.25
CA ILE A 255 5.85 14.51 -25.81
C ILE A 255 6.23 13.26 -26.59
N ILE A 256 5.32 12.29 -26.71
CA ILE A 256 5.56 11.06 -27.48
C ILE A 256 5.78 11.37 -28.97
N GLN A 257 5.00 12.27 -29.56
CA GLN A 257 5.21 12.73 -30.94
C GLN A 257 6.60 13.37 -31.12
N ALA A 258 7.02 14.25 -30.22
CA ALA A 258 8.35 14.85 -30.27
C ALA A 258 9.47 13.80 -30.07
N MET A 259 9.27 12.79 -29.21
CA MET A 259 10.19 11.66 -29.08
C MET A 259 10.32 10.88 -30.39
N ILE A 260 9.21 10.58 -31.06
CA ILE A 260 9.20 9.89 -32.36
C ILE A 260 9.95 10.72 -33.42
N GLU A 261 9.68 12.03 -33.51
CA GLU A 261 10.35 12.93 -34.45
C GLU A 261 11.87 13.03 -34.24
N GLN A 262 12.31 12.90 -32.98
CA GLN A 262 13.72 12.90 -32.60
C GLN A 262 14.38 11.51 -32.65
N GLY A 263 13.65 10.47 -33.07
CA GLY A 263 14.16 9.10 -33.21
C GLY A 263 14.28 8.34 -31.89
N ALA A 264 13.51 8.75 -30.88
CA ALA A 264 13.46 8.22 -29.52
C ALA A 264 12.06 7.69 -29.14
N GLY A 265 11.21 7.38 -30.13
CA GLY A 265 9.88 6.81 -29.90
C GLY A 265 9.91 5.33 -29.45
N PRO A 266 8.73 4.68 -29.35
CA PRO A 266 8.58 3.31 -28.84
C PRO A 266 9.46 2.24 -29.52
N ASP A 267 9.79 2.43 -30.81
CA ASP A 267 10.70 1.55 -31.55
C ASP A 267 12.17 1.61 -31.09
N ALA A 268 12.54 2.63 -30.32
CA ALA A 268 13.92 2.92 -29.91
C ALA A 268 14.13 2.91 -28.39
N ILE A 269 13.14 3.37 -27.63
CA ILE A 269 13.17 3.44 -26.16
C ILE A 269 11.83 2.89 -25.66
N GLN A 270 11.88 1.99 -24.67
CA GLN A 270 10.65 1.48 -24.07
C GLN A 270 9.94 2.62 -23.34
N ILE A 271 8.66 2.85 -23.64
CA ILE A 271 7.85 3.88 -22.99
C ILE A 271 6.83 3.23 -22.07
N TYR A 272 6.80 3.70 -20.83
CA TYR A 272 5.82 3.40 -19.82
C TYR A 272 4.98 4.65 -19.54
N ILE A 273 3.68 4.48 -19.42
CA ILE A 273 2.74 5.56 -19.10
C ILE A 273 1.96 5.24 -17.82
N THR A 274 1.35 6.27 -17.22
CA THR A 274 0.48 6.14 -16.05
C THR A 274 -1.01 6.21 -16.43
N ASP A 275 -1.86 6.10 -15.43
CA ASP A 275 -3.33 6.16 -15.51
C ASP A 275 -3.84 7.47 -16.17
N GLY A 276 -3.12 8.58 -16.00
CA GLY A 276 -3.43 9.86 -16.62
C GLY A 276 -3.46 9.85 -18.16
N MET A 277 -2.87 8.83 -18.79
CA MET A 277 -2.85 8.64 -20.25
C MET A 277 -3.58 7.38 -20.73
N ALA A 278 -4.24 6.64 -19.84
CA ALA A 278 -4.89 5.34 -20.11
C ALA A 278 -6.22 5.49 -20.88
N THR A 279 -6.14 6.00 -22.11
CA THR A 279 -7.31 6.31 -22.96
C THR A 279 -7.92 5.11 -23.69
N GLY A 280 -7.30 3.93 -23.62
CA GLY A 280 -7.75 2.72 -24.33
C GLY A 280 -7.34 2.65 -25.81
N GLU A 281 -7.22 3.78 -26.51
CA GLU A 281 -6.88 3.85 -27.95
C GLU A 281 -5.69 4.80 -28.23
N LEU A 282 -4.69 4.79 -27.35
CA LEU A 282 -3.56 5.71 -27.35
C LEU A 282 -2.90 5.87 -28.74
N GLY A 283 -2.74 4.77 -29.48
CA GLY A 283 -2.12 4.80 -30.80
C GLY A 283 -2.86 5.67 -31.81
N ALA A 284 -4.18 5.59 -31.85
CA ALA A 284 -5.01 6.42 -32.72
C ALA A 284 -5.00 7.89 -32.30
N VAL A 285 -4.76 8.17 -31.01
CA VAL A 285 -4.62 9.53 -30.49
C VAL A 285 -3.27 10.14 -30.87
N ILE A 286 -2.18 9.35 -30.83
CA ILE A 286 -0.84 9.79 -31.24
C ILE A 286 -0.76 10.00 -32.76
N ASP A 287 -1.18 9.00 -33.54
CA ASP A 287 -1.17 9.07 -35.00
C ASP A 287 -2.36 8.29 -35.60
N PRO A 288 -3.45 8.97 -35.99
CA PRO A 288 -4.60 8.33 -36.64
C PRO A 288 -4.27 7.62 -37.96
N GLU A 289 -3.19 8.00 -38.64
CA GLU A 289 -2.75 7.35 -39.89
C GLU A 289 -1.87 6.12 -39.63
N ASN A 290 -1.28 6.00 -38.44
CA ASN A 290 -0.48 4.86 -38.00
C ASN A 290 -0.73 4.49 -36.52
N PRO A 291 -1.89 3.94 -36.15
CA PRO A 291 -2.22 3.64 -34.75
C PRO A 291 -1.25 2.67 -34.07
N GLY A 292 -0.66 1.73 -34.81
CA GLY A 292 0.37 0.80 -34.28
C GLY A 292 1.65 1.49 -33.79
N ILE A 293 1.78 2.81 -33.90
CA ILE A 293 2.91 3.58 -33.37
C ILE A 293 3.09 3.43 -31.85
N ALA A 294 2.03 3.07 -31.13
CA ALA A 294 2.06 2.82 -29.69
C ALA A 294 2.39 1.36 -29.32
N GLU A 295 2.55 0.46 -30.30
CA GLU A 295 2.76 -0.97 -30.06
C GLU A 295 3.92 -1.19 -29.08
N GLY A 296 3.68 -2.05 -28.08
CA GLY A 296 4.68 -2.42 -27.08
C GLY A 296 4.88 -1.40 -25.95
N MET A 297 4.31 -0.20 -26.04
CA MET A 297 4.20 0.68 -24.86
C MET A 297 3.41 -0.02 -23.75
N LYS A 298 3.75 0.28 -22.49
CA LYS A 298 3.09 -0.32 -21.32
C LYS A 298 2.62 0.75 -20.34
N GLY A 299 1.76 0.37 -19.40
CA GLY A 299 1.41 1.24 -18.29
C GLY A 299 0.68 0.52 -17.17
N THR A 300 0.42 1.29 -16.12
CA THR A 300 -0.42 0.87 -15.00
C THR A 300 -1.57 1.85 -14.82
N ALA A 301 -2.73 1.36 -14.42
CA ALA A 301 -3.86 2.19 -14.01
C ALA A 301 -4.74 1.46 -13.00
N PRO A 302 -5.47 2.17 -12.11
CA PRO A 302 -6.50 1.54 -11.30
C PRO A 302 -7.47 0.74 -12.18
N ALA A 303 -7.73 -0.50 -11.78
CA ALA A 303 -8.57 -1.40 -12.55
C ALA A 303 -9.98 -0.83 -12.68
N ALA A 304 -10.46 -0.71 -13.92
CA ALA A 304 -11.80 -0.22 -14.18
C ALA A 304 -12.88 -1.23 -13.78
N ALA A 305 -12.56 -2.52 -13.91
CA ALA A 305 -13.40 -3.66 -13.58
C ALA A 305 -12.53 -4.77 -12.95
N PRO A 306 -12.15 -4.64 -11.67
CA PRO A 306 -11.34 -5.64 -11.00
C PRO A 306 -12.10 -6.97 -10.87
N GLU A 307 -11.41 -8.10 -11.01
CA GLU A 307 -12.03 -9.44 -10.85
C GLU A 307 -12.64 -9.65 -9.47
N SER A 308 -12.04 -9.04 -8.43
CA SER A 308 -12.57 -9.03 -7.06
C SER A 308 -13.57 -7.91 -6.80
N GLY A 309 -13.85 -7.04 -7.77
CA GLY A 309 -14.90 -6.04 -7.69
C GLY A 309 -16.29 -6.68 -7.67
N ALA A 310 -17.30 -5.87 -7.33
CA ALA A 310 -18.67 -6.34 -7.31
C ALA A 310 -19.08 -6.87 -8.70
N ALA A 311 -19.27 -8.20 -8.79
CA ALA A 311 -19.43 -8.92 -10.06
C ALA A 311 -20.60 -8.44 -10.95
N PHE A 312 -21.56 -7.69 -10.39
CA PHE A 312 -22.66 -7.11 -11.15
C PHE A 312 -22.25 -5.88 -11.98
N PHE A 313 -21.24 -5.13 -11.51
CA PHE A 313 -20.99 -3.77 -11.98
C PHE A 313 -20.64 -3.69 -13.48
N PRO A 314 -19.71 -4.49 -14.03
CA PRO A 314 -19.30 -4.32 -15.43
C PRO A 314 -20.47 -4.49 -16.42
N ALA A 315 -21.33 -5.48 -16.19
CA ALA A 315 -22.50 -5.72 -17.04
C ALA A 315 -23.59 -4.66 -16.82
N ALA A 316 -23.80 -4.22 -15.58
CA ALA A 316 -24.80 -3.22 -15.24
C ALA A 316 -24.41 -1.82 -15.76
N PHE A 317 -23.13 -1.47 -15.74
CA PHE A 317 -22.62 -0.21 -16.29
C PHE A 317 -22.75 -0.18 -17.81
N GLU A 318 -22.35 -1.24 -18.52
CA GLU A 318 -22.52 -1.34 -19.98
C GLU A 318 -24.00 -1.31 -20.40
N GLU A 319 -24.91 -1.90 -19.60
CA GLU A 319 -26.35 -1.78 -19.86
C GLU A 319 -26.86 -0.34 -19.63
N TYR A 320 -26.35 0.34 -18.60
CA TYR A 320 -26.78 1.69 -18.24
C TYR A 320 -26.24 2.76 -19.19
N ALA A 321 -24.97 2.68 -19.53
CA ALA A 321 -24.24 3.64 -20.37
C ALA A 321 -23.50 2.92 -21.52
N PRO A 322 -24.23 2.38 -22.52
CA PRO A 322 -23.63 1.59 -23.59
C PRO A 322 -22.56 2.37 -24.38
N GLY A 323 -21.36 1.80 -24.51
CA GLY A 323 -20.26 2.39 -25.26
C GLY A 323 -19.54 3.55 -24.57
N VAL A 324 -19.81 3.80 -23.28
CA VAL A 324 -19.00 4.71 -22.46
C VAL A 324 -17.80 3.92 -21.90
N PRO A 325 -16.56 4.43 -21.98
CA PRO A 325 -15.40 3.80 -21.34
C PRO A 325 -15.61 3.60 -19.83
N SER A 326 -14.96 2.61 -19.24
CA SER A 326 -15.16 2.24 -17.83
C SER A 326 -14.13 2.81 -16.85
N ILE A 327 -13.06 3.46 -17.34
CA ILE A 327 -12.01 4.04 -16.48
C ILE A 327 -12.60 5.00 -15.43
N TYR A 328 -12.26 4.82 -14.15
CA TYR A 328 -12.82 5.56 -13.02
C TYR A 328 -14.35 5.52 -12.82
N SER A 329 -15.09 4.71 -13.60
CA SER A 329 -16.54 4.59 -13.46
C SER A 329 -16.96 3.85 -12.19
N SER A 330 -16.23 2.78 -11.82
CA SER A 330 -16.46 1.99 -10.61
C SER A 330 -16.11 2.78 -9.36
N GLN A 331 -14.98 3.48 -9.35
CA GLN A 331 -14.58 4.38 -8.26
C GLN A 331 -15.58 5.53 -8.08
N SER A 332 -16.11 6.08 -9.18
CA SER A 332 -17.15 7.12 -9.15
C SER A 332 -18.48 6.63 -8.60
N TYR A 333 -18.87 5.41 -8.98
CA TYR A 333 -20.03 4.73 -8.40
C TYR A 333 -19.84 4.52 -6.90
N ASP A 334 -18.68 4.02 -6.47
CA ASP A 334 -18.39 3.73 -5.06
C ASP A 334 -18.35 4.99 -4.19
N CYS A 335 -17.78 6.11 -4.66
CA CYS A 335 -17.83 7.38 -3.91
C CYS A 335 -19.28 7.78 -3.58
N ALA A 336 -20.20 7.68 -4.55
CA ALA A 336 -21.61 8.02 -4.34
C ALA A 336 -22.30 7.04 -3.37
N ILE A 337 -22.01 5.74 -3.48
CA ILE A 337 -22.57 4.71 -2.60
C ILE A 337 -22.05 4.88 -1.17
N LEU A 338 -20.76 5.07 -0.97
CA LEU A 338 -20.14 5.26 0.36
C LEU A 338 -20.71 6.48 1.07
N ILE A 339 -20.80 7.63 0.39
CA ILE A 339 -21.42 8.85 0.95
C ILE A 339 -22.87 8.56 1.38
N ALA A 340 -23.63 7.85 0.54
CA ALA A 340 -25.02 7.51 0.83
C ALA A 340 -25.15 6.51 2.00
N LEU A 341 -24.29 5.50 2.08
CA LEU A 341 -24.26 4.51 3.16
C LEU A 341 -23.84 5.14 4.49
N ALA A 342 -22.84 6.02 4.47
CA ALA A 342 -22.41 6.77 5.65
C ALA A 342 -23.53 7.66 6.19
N ALA A 343 -24.24 8.38 5.31
CA ALA A 343 -25.40 9.18 5.68
C ALA A 343 -26.57 8.33 6.24
N GLU A 344 -26.83 7.17 5.63
CA GLU A 344 -27.87 6.22 6.10
C GLU A 344 -27.48 5.63 7.48
N ALA A 345 -26.24 5.21 7.66
CA ALA A 345 -25.73 4.65 8.91
C ALA A 345 -25.77 5.68 10.05
N ALA A 346 -25.45 6.94 9.76
CA ALA A 346 -25.53 8.04 10.71
C ALA A 346 -26.98 8.47 11.03
N GLY A 347 -27.94 8.15 10.15
CA GLY A 347 -29.30 8.69 10.23
C GLY A 347 -29.35 10.22 10.00
N SER A 348 -28.32 10.77 9.34
CA SER A 348 -28.07 12.21 9.19
C SER A 348 -27.43 12.48 7.83
N ASN A 349 -27.83 13.59 7.19
CA ASN A 349 -27.20 14.08 5.97
C ASN A 349 -26.16 15.17 6.26
N ASP A 350 -25.93 15.54 7.52
CA ASP A 350 -24.92 16.54 7.88
C ASP A 350 -23.52 16.01 7.53
N SER A 351 -22.71 16.78 6.81
CA SER A 351 -21.38 16.37 6.35
C SER A 351 -20.47 15.82 7.46
N ALA A 352 -20.51 16.41 8.66
CA ALA A 352 -19.70 15.94 9.79
C ALA A 352 -20.08 14.51 10.22
N ASP A 353 -21.36 14.17 10.15
CA ASP A 353 -21.86 12.83 10.50
C ASP A 353 -21.56 11.83 9.38
N ILE A 354 -21.69 12.26 8.11
CA ILE A 354 -21.26 11.46 6.95
C ILE A 354 -19.78 11.11 7.09
N SER A 355 -18.94 12.12 7.27
CA SER A 355 -17.49 11.96 7.39
C SER A 355 -17.08 11.00 8.49
N ALA A 356 -17.74 11.07 9.66
CA ALA A 356 -17.45 10.20 10.77
C ALA A 356 -17.82 8.72 10.52
N ALA A 357 -18.73 8.45 9.58
CA ALA A 357 -19.19 7.10 9.26
C ALA A 357 -18.52 6.51 8.00
N MET A 358 -17.86 7.33 7.16
CA MET A 358 -17.28 6.89 5.88
C MET A 358 -16.31 5.71 6.00
N VAL A 359 -15.42 5.72 6.99
CA VAL A 359 -14.46 4.61 7.23
C VAL A 359 -15.21 3.37 7.72
N ASP A 360 -16.07 3.52 8.73
CA ASP A 360 -16.77 2.43 9.39
C ASP A 360 -17.68 1.63 8.45
N VAL A 361 -18.29 2.25 7.43
CA VAL A 361 -19.15 1.55 6.46
C VAL A 361 -18.36 0.75 5.42
N SER A 362 -17.04 0.84 5.42
CA SER A 362 -16.15 0.25 4.40
C SER A 362 -15.28 -0.89 4.91
N ARG A 363 -15.38 -1.26 6.19
CA ARG A 363 -14.56 -2.31 6.81
C ARG A 363 -15.18 -2.89 8.08
N ASP A 364 -14.60 -3.98 8.60
CA ASP A 364 -14.89 -4.57 9.92
C ASP A 364 -16.37 -5.00 10.15
N GLY A 365 -17.15 -5.14 9.09
CA GLY A 365 -18.59 -5.44 9.12
C GLY A 365 -18.99 -6.68 8.33
N GLU A 366 -20.31 -6.87 8.16
CA GLU A 366 -20.85 -7.88 7.27
C GLU A 366 -20.77 -7.38 5.82
N LYS A 367 -20.13 -8.17 4.94
CA LYS A 367 -19.91 -7.80 3.54
C LYS A 367 -21.20 -7.59 2.77
N CYS A 368 -21.26 -6.51 2.01
CA CYS A 368 -22.34 -6.19 1.09
C CYS A 368 -21.82 -5.38 -0.10
N SER A 369 -22.47 -5.50 -1.27
CA SER A 369 -21.94 -4.90 -2.52
C SER A 369 -22.91 -3.98 -3.24
N THR A 370 -24.15 -3.86 -2.77
CA THR A 370 -25.13 -2.91 -3.33
C THR A 370 -25.69 -2.03 -2.22
N PHE A 371 -26.07 -0.80 -2.54
CA PHE A 371 -26.69 0.09 -1.56
C PHE A 371 -27.94 -0.54 -0.92
N ALA A 372 -28.76 -1.25 -1.70
CA ALA A 372 -29.97 -1.91 -1.18
C ALA A 372 -29.63 -2.99 -0.13
N ASP A 373 -28.66 -3.86 -0.42
CA ASP A 373 -28.27 -4.94 0.49
C ASP A 373 -27.62 -4.37 1.76
N CYS A 374 -26.71 -3.39 1.60
CA CYS A 374 -26.05 -2.73 2.72
C CYS A 374 -27.04 -1.97 3.61
N LYS A 375 -28.01 -1.26 3.00
CA LYS A 375 -29.07 -0.56 3.73
C LYS A 375 -29.96 -1.51 4.53
N ASP A 376 -30.29 -2.68 3.99
CA ASP A 376 -31.07 -3.70 4.70
C ASP A 376 -30.30 -4.22 5.93
N LEU A 377 -28.98 -4.38 5.84
CA LEU A 377 -28.11 -4.74 6.98
C LEU A 377 -28.06 -3.63 8.04
N LEU A 378 -27.87 -2.37 7.63
CA LEU A 378 -27.88 -1.21 8.53
C LEU A 378 -29.21 -1.08 9.27
N ALA A 379 -30.34 -1.26 8.57
CA ALA A 379 -31.68 -1.26 9.18
C ALA A 379 -31.87 -2.40 10.20
N GLY A 380 -31.13 -3.51 10.04
CA GLY A 380 -31.05 -4.61 10.98
C GLY A 380 -30.19 -4.34 12.23
N GLY A 381 -29.44 -3.24 12.24
CA GLY A 381 -28.47 -2.89 13.29
C GLY A 381 -27.12 -3.60 13.15
N THR A 382 -26.80 -4.09 11.95
CA THR A 382 -25.54 -4.76 11.63
C THR A 382 -24.52 -3.74 11.10
N ASN A 383 -23.27 -3.83 11.56
CA ASN A 383 -22.18 -3.07 10.95
C ASN A 383 -21.88 -3.66 9.56
N ILE A 384 -21.61 -2.82 8.56
CA ILE A 384 -21.41 -3.25 7.18
C ILE A 384 -19.95 -3.09 6.76
N ASP A 385 -19.55 -3.91 5.79
CA ASP A 385 -18.30 -3.79 5.06
C ASP A 385 -18.67 -3.69 3.58
N TYR A 386 -18.68 -2.47 3.04
CA TYR A 386 -19.01 -2.23 1.65
C TYR A 386 -17.87 -2.66 0.72
N ASP A 387 -18.09 -3.75 0.00
CA ASP A 387 -17.20 -4.32 -1.01
C ASP A 387 -17.74 -3.97 -2.41
N GLY A 388 -17.20 -2.88 -2.96
CA GLY A 388 -17.81 -2.08 -4.01
C GLY A 388 -17.48 -2.48 -5.44
N ALA A 389 -17.91 -1.65 -6.39
CA ALA A 389 -17.67 -1.84 -7.82
C ALA A 389 -16.17 -1.91 -8.19
N SER A 390 -15.35 -1.15 -7.47
CA SER A 390 -13.89 -1.10 -7.61
C SER A 390 -13.14 -2.09 -6.72
N GLY A 391 -13.86 -2.97 -6.01
CA GLY A 391 -13.28 -3.94 -5.08
C GLY A 391 -13.42 -3.52 -3.62
N SER A 392 -12.66 -4.19 -2.76
CA SER A 392 -12.57 -3.86 -1.34
C SER A 392 -12.12 -2.41 -1.20
N ILE A 393 -12.93 -1.60 -0.53
CA ILE A 393 -12.59 -0.20 -0.27
C ILE A 393 -11.67 -0.13 0.94
N ASP A 394 -12.04 -0.81 2.04
CA ASP A 394 -11.25 -0.96 3.27
C ASP A 394 -10.45 0.31 3.60
N PHE A 395 -11.16 1.43 3.85
CA PHE A 395 -10.49 2.69 4.06
C PHE A 395 -9.52 2.60 5.25
N LEU A 396 -8.33 3.13 5.05
CA LEU A 396 -7.45 3.54 6.13
C LEU A 396 -8.11 4.69 6.89
N ASP A 397 -7.65 4.94 8.12
CA ASP A 397 -8.14 6.08 8.92
C ASP A 397 -7.92 7.43 8.22
N ALA A 398 -7.02 7.48 7.24
CA ALA A 398 -6.77 8.63 6.38
C ALA A 398 -7.84 8.86 5.29
N GLY A 399 -8.81 7.96 5.11
CA GLY A 399 -9.90 8.12 4.14
C GLY A 399 -9.58 7.64 2.71
N GLU A 400 -8.60 6.77 2.56
CA GLU A 400 -8.18 6.20 1.28
C GLU A 400 -8.00 4.67 1.38
N PRO A 401 -8.03 3.94 0.25
CA PRO A 401 -7.96 2.49 0.28
C PRO A 401 -6.58 2.00 0.74
N GLY A 402 -6.54 1.03 1.65
CA GLY A 402 -5.28 0.39 2.08
C GLY A 402 -4.67 -0.53 1.03
N ALA A 403 -5.44 -0.87 -0.01
CA ALA A 403 -4.99 -1.65 -1.16
C ALA A 403 -5.55 -1.08 -2.46
N GLY A 404 -4.81 -1.27 -3.56
CA GLY A 404 -5.22 -0.92 -4.91
C GLY A 404 -5.16 -2.13 -5.82
N ILE A 405 -6.11 -2.23 -6.75
CA ILE A 405 -6.09 -3.21 -7.83
C ILE A 405 -5.76 -2.46 -9.10
N TYR A 406 -4.72 -2.89 -9.79
CA TYR A 406 -4.18 -2.21 -10.95
C TYR A 406 -4.21 -3.11 -12.17
N ASP A 407 -4.65 -2.57 -13.30
CA ASP A 407 -4.39 -3.17 -14.60
C ASP A 407 -2.93 -2.87 -14.99
N ILE A 408 -2.13 -3.90 -15.24
CA ILE A 408 -0.89 -3.79 -16.01
C ILE A 408 -1.26 -4.06 -17.46
N TYR A 409 -1.00 -3.11 -18.36
CA TYR A 409 -1.45 -3.18 -19.75
C TYR A 409 -0.33 -2.88 -20.74
N ASP A 410 -0.51 -3.37 -21.97
CA ASP A 410 0.25 -2.97 -23.15
C ASP A 410 -0.67 -2.41 -24.24
N PHE A 411 -0.05 -1.91 -25.32
CA PHE A 411 -0.75 -1.56 -26.55
C PHE A 411 -0.39 -2.54 -27.66
N ASP A 412 -1.41 -3.05 -28.35
CA ASP A 412 -1.26 -4.04 -29.41
C ASP A 412 -0.77 -3.44 -30.76
N GLU A 413 -0.68 -4.27 -31.81
CA GLU A 413 -0.27 -3.87 -33.16
C GLU A 413 -1.19 -2.80 -33.80
N ASN A 414 -2.38 -2.55 -33.21
CA ASN A 414 -3.32 -1.52 -33.64
C ASN A 414 -3.30 -0.30 -32.71
N GLY A 415 -2.42 -0.28 -31.70
CA GLY A 415 -2.35 0.79 -30.71
C GLY A 415 -3.52 0.81 -29.73
N VAL A 416 -4.20 -0.33 -29.55
CA VAL A 416 -5.31 -0.50 -28.63
C VAL A 416 -4.81 -1.13 -27.34
N GLN A 417 -5.26 -0.58 -26.22
CA GLN A 417 -4.89 -1.04 -24.89
C GLN A 417 -5.41 -2.45 -24.64
N ARG A 418 -4.56 -3.29 -24.06
CA ARG A 418 -4.87 -4.65 -23.64
C ARG A 418 -4.34 -4.87 -22.24
N VAL A 419 -5.24 -5.22 -21.32
CA VAL A 419 -4.87 -5.66 -19.97
C VAL A 419 -4.11 -6.99 -20.09
N LEU A 420 -2.89 -7.01 -19.57
CA LEU A 420 -2.04 -8.19 -19.48
C LEU A 420 -2.38 -9.01 -18.25
N GLU A 421 -2.47 -8.32 -17.11
CA GLU A 421 -2.82 -8.88 -15.81
C GLU A 421 -3.39 -7.81 -14.88
N GLN A 422 -4.10 -8.27 -13.85
CA GLN A 422 -4.51 -7.45 -12.72
C GLN A 422 -3.69 -7.81 -11.50
N GLN A 423 -3.22 -6.80 -10.80
CA GLN A 423 -2.41 -7.00 -9.61
C GLN A 423 -2.96 -6.19 -8.45
N THR A 424 -3.16 -6.88 -7.32
CA THR A 424 -3.48 -6.22 -6.05
C THR A 424 -2.19 -5.83 -5.35
N PHE A 425 -2.15 -4.59 -4.88
CA PHE A 425 -1.03 -4.02 -4.14
C PHE A 425 -1.55 -3.41 -2.85
N THR A 426 -1.01 -3.80 -1.70
CA THR A 426 -1.42 -3.30 -0.37
C THR A 426 -0.32 -2.42 0.21
N ALA A 427 -0.68 -1.40 0.98
CA ALA A 427 0.29 -0.59 1.70
C ALA A 427 1.13 -1.49 2.62
N GLY A 428 2.47 -1.43 2.49
CA GLY A 428 3.40 -2.29 3.23
C GLY A 428 3.44 -3.76 2.77
N SER A 429 2.78 -4.12 1.65
CA SER A 429 3.05 -5.41 1.00
C SER A 429 4.35 -5.33 0.20
N ALA A 430 5.21 -6.32 0.41
CA ALA A 430 6.40 -6.48 -0.39
C ALA A 430 6.02 -6.69 -1.88
N PRO A 431 6.86 -6.24 -2.83
CA PRO A 431 6.52 -6.15 -4.24
C PRO A 431 5.86 -7.43 -4.79
N THR A 432 4.66 -7.28 -5.36
CA THR A 432 3.91 -8.40 -5.94
C THR A 432 4.65 -8.94 -7.15
N GLN A 433 5.01 -10.22 -7.06
CA GLN A 433 6.00 -10.87 -7.92
C GLN A 433 5.42 -11.26 -9.27
N ALA A 434 6.27 -11.24 -10.31
CA ALA A 434 5.95 -11.83 -11.60
C ALA A 434 5.50 -13.29 -11.44
N ALA A 435 4.51 -13.71 -12.24
CA ALA A 435 4.11 -15.11 -12.29
C ALA A 435 5.31 -15.99 -12.64
N ALA A 436 5.54 -17.04 -11.86
CA ALA A 436 6.63 -17.97 -12.10
C ALA A 436 6.52 -18.55 -13.54
N PRO A 437 7.60 -18.52 -14.34
CA PRO A 437 7.60 -19.21 -15.62
C PRO A 437 7.30 -20.70 -15.40
N ALA A 438 6.72 -21.37 -16.40
CA ALA A 438 6.45 -22.80 -16.31
C ALA A 438 7.75 -23.57 -16.00
N GLU A 439 7.85 -24.07 -14.76
CA GLU A 439 9.03 -24.76 -14.23
C GLU A 439 9.41 -25.96 -15.13
N PRO A 440 10.67 -26.04 -15.57
CA PRO A 440 11.20 -27.26 -16.18
C PRO A 440 11.07 -28.46 -15.23
N ASP A 441 10.94 -29.67 -15.79
CA ASP A 441 10.89 -30.89 -14.99
C ASP A 441 12.27 -31.17 -14.35
N TYR A 442 12.44 -30.72 -13.10
CA TYR A 442 13.67 -30.85 -12.29
C TYR A 442 13.68 -32.11 -11.40
N THR A 443 13.03 -33.18 -11.86
CA THR A 443 13.05 -34.45 -11.13
C THR A 443 14.46 -35.06 -11.12
N LEU A 444 15.04 -35.27 -9.93
CA LEU A 444 16.34 -35.93 -9.77
C LEU A 444 16.25 -37.38 -10.28
N PRO A 445 17.36 -37.93 -10.83
CA PRO A 445 17.33 -39.27 -11.44
C PRO A 445 17.08 -40.40 -10.42
N GLU A 446 17.41 -40.18 -9.15
CA GLU A 446 17.16 -41.08 -8.03
C GLU A 446 16.95 -40.29 -6.74
N MET A 447 16.31 -40.93 -5.76
CA MET A 447 16.06 -40.35 -4.44
C MET A 447 17.37 -39.90 -3.80
N THR A 448 17.49 -38.60 -3.55
CA THR A 448 18.71 -37.97 -3.02
C THR A 448 18.40 -37.25 -1.73
N THR A 449 19.23 -37.47 -0.71
CA THR A 449 19.09 -36.82 0.59
C THR A 449 20.02 -35.62 0.70
N MET A 450 19.49 -34.46 1.10
CA MET A 450 20.26 -33.27 1.44
C MET A 450 20.01 -32.85 2.89
N SER A 451 21.02 -32.30 3.56
CA SER A 451 20.81 -31.73 4.90
C SER A 451 20.51 -30.23 4.84
N THR A 452 19.52 -29.78 5.61
CA THR A 452 19.08 -28.38 5.71
C THR A 452 19.03 -27.96 7.16
N THR A 453 19.39 -26.71 7.46
CA THR A 453 19.12 -26.18 8.80
C THR A 453 17.62 -25.98 9.02
N CYS A 454 17.18 -26.16 10.27
CA CYS A 454 15.79 -25.91 10.67
C CYS A 454 15.73 -25.20 12.01
N ALA A 455 14.77 -24.28 12.13
CA ALA A 455 14.36 -23.65 13.37
C ALA A 455 12.82 -23.76 13.53
N PRO A 456 12.29 -23.73 14.75
CA PRO A 456 10.85 -23.70 14.99
C PRO A 456 10.27 -22.30 14.73
N SER A 457 10.36 -21.81 13.49
CA SER A 457 9.84 -20.52 13.04
C SER A 457 8.87 -20.74 11.88
N ILE A 458 7.79 -19.95 11.85
CA ILE A 458 6.82 -19.98 10.73
C ILE A 458 7.48 -19.59 9.40
N SER A 459 8.63 -18.90 9.41
CA SER A 459 9.40 -18.62 8.19
C SER A 459 9.83 -19.89 7.43
N ALA A 460 9.83 -21.07 8.07
CA ALA A 460 10.08 -22.36 7.45
C ALA A 460 8.82 -23.04 6.87
N LEU A 461 7.67 -22.36 6.88
CA LEU A 461 6.39 -22.91 6.42
C LEU A 461 6.44 -23.48 4.98
N PRO A 462 7.08 -22.83 3.98
CA PRO A 462 7.19 -23.40 2.63
C PRO A 462 7.91 -24.75 2.63
N GLN A 463 8.97 -24.88 3.44
CA GLN A 463 9.68 -26.15 3.58
C GLN A 463 8.81 -27.22 4.25
N TRP A 464 8.01 -26.85 5.26
CA TRP A 464 7.09 -27.79 5.92
C TRP A 464 6.01 -28.26 4.97
N ILE A 465 5.42 -27.34 4.19
CA ILE A 465 4.43 -27.66 3.15
C ILE A 465 5.06 -28.59 2.11
N ALA A 466 6.24 -28.27 1.60
CA ALA A 466 6.93 -29.08 0.61
C ALA A 466 7.21 -30.52 1.07
N ILE A 467 7.45 -30.71 2.38
CA ILE A 467 7.61 -32.03 2.99
C ILE A 467 6.26 -32.74 3.14
N GLU A 468 5.27 -32.10 3.76
CA GLU A 468 3.99 -32.75 4.11
C GLU A 468 3.10 -33.00 2.89
N GLU A 469 3.17 -32.16 1.87
CA GLU A 469 2.44 -32.30 0.61
C GLU A 469 3.24 -33.09 -0.46
N GLY A 470 4.41 -33.63 -0.10
CA GLY A 470 5.21 -34.50 -0.96
C GLY A 470 5.83 -33.81 -2.18
N LEU A 471 6.00 -32.49 -2.15
CA LEU A 471 6.54 -31.71 -3.27
C LEU A 471 8.03 -31.98 -3.49
N TYR A 472 8.83 -32.17 -2.43
CA TYR A 472 10.21 -32.63 -2.59
C TYR A 472 10.30 -34.11 -3.01
N GLU A 473 9.41 -34.97 -2.50
CA GLU A 473 9.38 -36.39 -2.87
C GLU A 473 9.08 -36.56 -4.36
N ALA A 474 8.18 -35.74 -4.92
CA ALA A 474 7.88 -35.70 -6.34
C ALA A 474 9.12 -35.39 -7.21
N LEU A 475 10.10 -34.67 -6.65
CA LEU A 475 11.36 -34.31 -7.31
C LEU A 475 12.50 -35.29 -6.99
N ASN A 476 12.22 -36.42 -6.33
CA ASN A 476 13.22 -37.35 -5.80
C ASN A 476 14.24 -36.66 -4.86
N LEU A 477 13.79 -35.67 -4.08
CA LEU A 477 14.57 -35.03 -3.01
C LEU A 477 14.01 -35.35 -1.61
N GLU A 478 14.88 -35.75 -0.69
CA GLU A 478 14.59 -35.93 0.74
C GLU A 478 15.44 -34.96 1.57
N LEU A 479 14.86 -34.35 2.60
CA LEU A 479 15.57 -33.40 3.45
C LEU A 479 15.79 -33.94 4.87
N GLU A 480 17.05 -33.88 5.31
CA GLU A 480 17.43 -34.14 6.70
C GLU A 480 17.63 -32.82 7.46
N CYS A 481 17.03 -32.75 8.64
CA CYS A 481 16.94 -31.51 9.39
C CYS A 481 18.05 -31.38 10.44
N VAL A 482 18.89 -30.36 10.30
CA VAL A 482 19.92 -29.96 11.26
C VAL A 482 19.34 -28.87 12.16
N GLN A 483 19.04 -29.23 13.40
CA GLN A 483 18.45 -28.29 14.37
C GLN A 483 19.47 -27.21 14.76
N ILE A 484 19.07 -25.95 14.60
CA ILE A 484 19.87 -24.77 14.96
C ILE A 484 19.15 -23.94 16.02
N GLY A 485 19.90 -23.38 16.97
CA GLY A 485 19.41 -22.46 17.98
C GLY A 485 19.75 -20.99 17.71
N SER A 486 20.62 -20.70 16.74
CA SER A 486 21.05 -19.33 16.44
C SER A 486 21.69 -19.16 15.04
N GLY A 487 21.83 -17.91 14.59
CA GLY A 487 22.56 -17.57 13.36
C GLY A 487 24.01 -18.05 13.33
N PRO A 488 24.82 -17.86 14.39
CA PRO A 488 26.18 -18.41 14.46
C PRO A 488 26.24 -19.95 14.36
N GLU A 489 25.26 -20.67 14.90
CA GLU A 489 25.18 -22.14 14.76
C GLU A 489 24.90 -22.55 13.30
N THR A 490 24.07 -21.77 12.61
CA THR A 490 23.78 -21.94 11.18
C THR A 490 25.06 -21.89 10.33
N ALA A 491 25.88 -20.87 10.59
CA ALA A 491 27.17 -20.71 9.92
C ALA A 491 28.14 -21.86 10.22
N ALA A 492 28.19 -22.31 11.48
CA ALA A 492 29.01 -23.43 11.89
C ALA A 492 28.60 -24.74 11.19
N ALA A 493 27.29 -24.98 11.02
CA ALA A 493 26.76 -26.15 10.34
C ALA A 493 27.12 -26.19 8.85
N LEU A 494 27.05 -25.06 8.14
CA LEU A 494 27.52 -24.97 6.76
C LEU A 494 29.04 -25.16 6.66
N ALA A 495 29.81 -24.51 7.55
CA ALA A 495 31.26 -24.59 7.54
C ALA A 495 31.80 -25.99 7.84
N SER A 496 31.09 -26.77 8.68
CA SER A 496 31.45 -28.14 9.02
C SER A 496 30.97 -29.17 7.99
N GLY A 497 30.08 -28.77 7.06
CA GLY A 497 29.39 -29.67 6.15
C GLY A 497 28.30 -30.52 6.83
N GLU A 498 27.85 -30.12 8.02
CA GLU A 498 26.72 -30.75 8.71
C GLU A 498 25.40 -30.42 8.01
N ALA A 499 25.26 -29.21 7.48
CA ALA A 499 24.17 -28.78 6.61
C ALA A 499 24.69 -28.53 5.18
N ASP A 500 23.97 -29.02 4.17
CA ASP A 500 24.18 -28.66 2.77
C ASP A 500 23.57 -27.28 2.45
N ILE A 501 22.40 -26.99 3.02
CA ILE A 501 21.62 -25.76 2.79
C ILE A 501 21.30 -25.11 4.14
N ALA A 502 21.31 -23.78 4.20
CA ALA A 502 20.85 -23.07 5.38
C ALA A 502 20.06 -21.81 5.04
N ALA A 503 18.96 -21.62 5.78
CA ALA A 503 18.23 -20.35 5.81
C ALA A 503 19.01 -19.33 6.62
N ASN A 504 19.16 -18.11 6.11
CA ASN A 504 19.83 -17.01 6.78
C ASN A 504 19.35 -15.66 6.23
N ILE A 505 20.01 -14.56 6.59
CA ILE A 505 19.71 -13.22 6.10
C ILE A 505 21.02 -12.52 5.68
N TYR A 506 21.00 -11.59 4.72
CA TYR A 506 22.23 -10.99 4.16
C TYR A 506 23.17 -10.37 5.20
N ASN A 507 22.64 -9.69 6.22
CA ASN A 507 23.49 -9.10 7.26
C ASN A 507 24.36 -10.17 7.98
N ASN A 508 23.95 -11.44 8.01
CA ASN A 508 24.74 -12.53 8.56
C ASN A 508 25.66 -13.16 7.51
N VAL A 509 25.35 -13.04 6.22
CA VAL A 509 26.17 -13.57 5.13
C VAL A 509 27.47 -12.77 4.97
N PHE A 510 27.41 -11.44 4.94
CA PHE A 510 28.62 -10.62 4.74
C PHE A 510 29.73 -10.87 5.76
N PRO A 511 29.46 -10.96 7.08
CA PRO A 511 30.48 -11.32 8.06
C PRO A 511 31.10 -12.70 7.84
N LEU A 512 30.35 -13.67 7.30
CA LEU A 512 30.88 -14.99 7.00
C LEU A 512 31.90 -14.93 5.86
N LEU A 513 31.53 -14.24 4.78
CA LEU A 513 32.42 -13.97 3.66
C LEU A 513 33.64 -13.15 4.12
N ASN A 514 33.43 -12.17 5.00
CA ASN A 514 34.51 -11.35 5.56
C ASN A 514 35.52 -12.17 6.36
N ASN A 515 35.04 -13.17 7.08
CA ASN A 515 35.86 -14.10 7.85
C ASN A 515 36.42 -15.26 7.01
N GLY A 516 36.22 -15.24 5.69
CA GLY A 516 36.79 -16.19 4.74
C GLY A 516 36.04 -17.51 4.62
N LEU A 517 34.78 -17.58 5.04
CA LEU A 517 33.93 -18.72 4.75
C LEU A 517 33.40 -18.64 3.32
N GLU A 518 33.61 -19.68 2.52
CA GLU A 518 33.15 -19.73 1.13
C GLU A 518 31.69 -20.23 1.06
N VAL A 519 30.74 -19.29 1.06
CA VAL A 519 29.30 -19.54 0.90
C VAL A 519 28.74 -18.81 -0.31
N VAL A 520 27.58 -19.25 -0.79
CA VAL A 520 26.83 -18.65 -1.90
C VAL A 520 25.36 -18.62 -1.53
N VAL A 521 24.75 -17.43 -1.60
CA VAL A 521 23.30 -17.28 -1.61
C VAL A 521 22.79 -17.68 -3.00
N PHE A 522 21.79 -18.56 -3.06
CA PHE A 522 21.28 -19.08 -4.33
C PHE A 522 19.76 -18.93 -4.51
N MET A 523 19.07 -18.43 -3.48
CA MET A 523 17.62 -18.27 -3.48
C MET A 523 17.22 -17.27 -2.39
N GLU A 524 16.30 -16.36 -2.69
CA GLU A 524 15.62 -15.50 -1.71
C GLU A 524 14.18 -16.00 -1.51
N THR A 525 13.66 -15.95 -0.29
CA THR A 525 12.35 -16.53 0.00
C THR A 525 11.40 -15.66 0.78
N LEU A 526 11.86 -14.71 1.59
CA LEU A 526 10.97 -13.76 2.25
C LEU A 526 11.22 -12.37 1.69
N LEU A 527 10.17 -11.70 1.23
CA LEU A 527 10.27 -10.46 0.46
C LEU A 527 10.40 -9.19 1.30
N TYR A 528 10.19 -9.29 2.61
CA TYR A 528 10.36 -8.22 3.59
C TYR A 528 11.27 -8.71 4.71
N ASN A 529 11.80 -7.78 5.53
CA ASN A 529 12.72 -8.12 6.60
C ASN A 529 12.14 -9.17 7.57
N LEU A 530 12.89 -10.23 7.90
CA LEU A 530 12.41 -11.27 8.81
C LEU A 530 12.19 -10.74 10.23
N PHE A 531 12.96 -9.74 10.62
CA PHE A 531 12.94 -9.17 11.96
C PHE A 531 12.10 -7.91 12.04
N ASP A 532 11.54 -7.68 13.22
CA ASP A 532 10.83 -6.46 13.58
C ASP A 532 11.04 -6.13 15.06
N VAL A 533 10.62 -4.93 15.45
CA VAL A 533 10.78 -4.35 16.78
C VAL A 533 9.51 -4.56 17.60
N ILE A 534 9.68 -5.15 18.79
CA ILE A 534 8.61 -5.28 19.79
C ILE A 534 9.07 -4.65 21.09
N VAL A 535 8.30 -3.70 21.59
CA VAL A 535 8.52 -3.04 22.89
C VAL A 535 7.60 -3.67 23.93
N ASP A 536 8.10 -3.87 25.15
CA ASP A 536 7.29 -4.31 26.28
C ASP A 536 6.11 -3.34 26.51
N ALA A 537 4.90 -3.89 26.69
CA ALA A 537 3.69 -3.07 26.76
C ALA A 537 3.65 -2.16 28.01
N ASP A 538 4.16 -2.63 29.15
CA ASP A 538 4.21 -1.83 30.38
C ASP A 538 5.25 -0.72 30.25
N TYR A 539 6.42 -1.02 29.66
CA TYR A 539 7.44 -0.02 29.37
C TYR A 539 6.90 1.06 28.42
N ALA A 540 6.25 0.63 27.33
CA ALA A 540 5.74 1.55 26.33
C ALA A 540 4.67 2.50 26.90
N ALA A 541 3.71 1.95 27.65
CA ALA A 541 2.69 2.75 28.34
C ALA A 541 3.30 3.74 29.35
N ALA A 542 4.37 3.36 30.04
CA ALA A 542 5.06 4.23 31.01
C ALA A 542 5.85 5.37 30.35
N ASN A 543 6.31 5.18 29.10
CA ASN A 543 7.17 6.12 28.39
C ASN A 543 6.48 6.81 27.20
N GLY A 544 5.17 6.59 27.02
CA GLY A 544 4.37 7.24 25.99
C GLY A 544 4.64 6.73 24.57
N ILE A 545 5.20 5.52 24.44
CA ILE A 545 5.42 4.86 23.14
C ILE A 545 4.08 4.29 22.67
N THR A 546 3.68 4.62 21.44
CA THR A 546 2.41 4.20 20.83
C THR A 546 2.67 3.42 19.53
N GLU A 547 1.67 2.67 19.08
CA GLU A 547 1.66 2.06 17.76
C GLU A 547 1.65 3.15 16.66
N GLY A 548 2.37 2.92 15.57
CA GLY A 548 2.53 3.87 14.46
C GLY A 548 3.37 5.12 14.80
N MET A 549 4.15 5.08 15.88
CA MET A 549 5.05 6.17 16.27
C MET A 549 6.23 6.27 15.29
N ASP A 550 6.69 7.49 15.01
CA ASP A 550 7.92 7.70 14.24
C ASP A 550 9.08 6.91 14.85
N TRP A 551 9.85 6.21 14.00
CA TRP A 551 10.87 5.30 14.49
C TRP A 551 11.98 6.01 15.27
N GLN A 552 12.32 7.27 14.94
CA GLN A 552 13.33 8.02 15.67
C GLN A 552 12.82 8.39 17.05
N GLU A 553 11.58 8.86 17.14
CA GLU A 553 10.92 9.16 18.42
C GLU A 553 10.80 7.91 19.31
N ALA A 554 10.43 6.76 18.72
CA ALA A 554 10.36 5.49 19.42
C ALA A 554 11.74 5.05 19.94
N MET A 555 12.80 5.18 19.11
CA MET A 555 14.16 4.85 19.52
C MET A 555 14.68 5.80 20.60
N GLU A 556 14.38 7.10 20.53
CA GLU A 556 14.72 8.07 21.59
C GLU A 556 14.06 7.70 22.92
N ALA A 557 12.81 7.24 22.90
CA ALA A 557 12.11 6.76 24.09
C ALA A 557 12.70 5.46 24.66
N LEU A 558 13.50 4.73 23.87
CA LEU A 558 14.21 3.51 24.26
C LEU A 558 15.68 3.77 24.64
N ASP A 559 16.13 5.03 24.76
CA ASP A 559 17.54 5.35 25.01
C ASP A 559 18.10 4.66 26.28
N CYS A 560 19.28 4.04 26.14
CA CYS A 560 20.00 3.33 27.20
C CYS A 560 19.23 2.21 27.91
N THR A 561 18.39 1.47 27.18
CA THR A 561 17.58 0.34 27.68
C THR A 561 18.22 -1.04 27.47
N ASN A 562 17.57 -2.08 27.99
CA ASN A 562 17.93 -3.48 27.76
C ASN A 562 17.22 -4.01 26.51
N VAL A 563 17.98 -4.45 25.51
CA VAL A 563 17.45 -5.02 24.27
C VAL A 563 17.60 -6.54 24.24
N GLY A 564 16.50 -7.23 23.99
CA GLY A 564 16.45 -8.67 23.76
C GLY A 564 16.87 -9.03 22.35
N VAL A 565 17.90 -9.86 22.22
CA VAL A 565 18.43 -10.37 20.94
C VAL A 565 18.57 -11.89 21.00
N VAL A 566 18.46 -12.54 19.85
CA VAL A 566 18.49 -14.02 19.77
C VAL A 566 19.76 -14.60 20.40
N ALA A 567 20.91 -14.06 20.02
CA ALA A 567 22.21 -14.40 20.60
C ALA A 567 23.17 -13.23 20.40
N ARG A 568 24.30 -13.26 21.10
CA ARG A 568 25.35 -12.26 20.90
C ARG A 568 25.97 -12.39 19.51
N ASN A 569 26.13 -11.26 18.82
CA ASN A 569 26.59 -11.18 17.42
C ASN A 569 25.68 -11.89 16.40
N ALA A 570 24.39 -12.03 16.71
CA ALA A 570 23.39 -12.48 15.75
C ALA A 570 22.77 -11.28 15.03
N ALA A 571 22.20 -11.51 13.84
CA ALA A 571 21.39 -10.56 13.07
C ALA A 571 20.53 -9.59 13.89
N ALA A 572 19.81 -10.09 14.90
CA ALA A 572 18.97 -9.27 15.77
C ALA A 572 19.76 -8.22 16.56
N GLU A 573 20.96 -8.54 17.05
CA GLU A 573 21.87 -7.58 17.69
C GLU A 573 22.38 -6.56 16.69
N ASP A 574 22.67 -6.98 15.46
CA ASP A 574 23.17 -6.07 14.43
C ASP A 574 22.09 -5.09 13.97
N LEU A 575 20.86 -5.56 13.79
CA LEU A 575 19.71 -4.68 13.49
C LEU A 575 19.44 -3.71 14.64
N ALA A 576 19.49 -4.18 15.89
CA ALA A 576 19.38 -3.29 17.05
C ALA A 576 20.47 -2.19 17.04
N ARG A 577 21.73 -2.56 16.74
CA ARG A 577 22.83 -1.59 16.60
C ARG A 577 22.55 -0.58 15.49
N ILE A 578 22.09 -1.04 14.33
CA ILE A 578 21.77 -0.16 13.20
C ILE A 578 20.68 0.85 13.61
N LEU A 579 19.60 0.40 14.25
CA LEU A 579 18.51 1.27 14.71
C LEU A 579 19.03 2.33 15.71
N ILE A 580 19.77 1.89 16.72
CA ILE A 580 20.33 2.77 17.76
C ILE A 580 21.25 3.83 17.15
N GLN A 581 22.20 3.40 16.30
CA GLN A 581 23.18 4.31 15.70
C GLN A 581 22.53 5.25 14.68
N SER A 582 21.54 4.77 13.91
CA SER A 582 20.80 5.58 12.92
C SER A 582 19.91 6.62 13.58
N ALA A 583 19.38 6.34 14.77
CA ALA A 583 18.69 7.32 15.63
C ALA A 583 19.66 8.33 16.28
N GLY A 584 20.98 8.19 16.09
CA GLY A 584 21.98 9.07 16.69
C GLY A 584 22.25 8.82 18.18
N LEU A 585 21.84 7.66 18.70
CA LEU A 585 21.96 7.30 20.12
C LEU A 585 23.31 6.65 20.44
N ASP A 586 23.72 6.73 21.71
CA ASP A 586 24.99 6.15 22.18
C ASP A 586 24.82 4.66 22.47
N GLU A 587 25.20 3.83 21.51
CA GLU A 587 25.15 2.37 21.60
C GLU A 587 25.83 1.79 22.85
N SER A 588 26.83 2.48 23.42
CA SER A 588 27.55 1.99 24.59
C SER A 588 26.74 1.98 25.90
N CYS A 589 25.59 2.66 25.94
CA CYS A 589 24.71 2.67 27.10
C CYS A 589 23.61 1.61 27.06
N PHE A 590 23.41 0.94 25.92
CA PHE A 590 22.44 -0.15 25.79
C PHE A 590 23.00 -1.47 26.29
N THR A 591 22.12 -2.35 26.79
CA THR A 591 22.49 -3.70 27.24
C THR A 591 21.84 -4.77 26.38
N TYR A 592 22.65 -5.52 25.64
CA TYR A 592 22.19 -6.65 24.82
C TYR A 592 22.03 -7.93 25.65
N VAL A 593 20.80 -8.44 25.74
CA VAL A 593 20.43 -9.65 26.47
C VAL A 593 20.16 -10.77 25.47
N ALA A 594 20.91 -11.87 25.58
CA ALA A 594 20.70 -13.04 24.74
C ALA A 594 19.50 -13.86 25.25
N VAL A 595 18.36 -13.73 24.59
CA VAL A 595 17.08 -14.36 25.00
C VAL A 595 16.78 -15.66 24.24
N GLY A 596 17.63 -16.05 23.28
CA GLY A 596 17.39 -17.19 22.41
C GLY A 596 16.33 -16.90 21.35
N LEU A 597 15.84 -17.94 20.67
CA LEU A 597 14.80 -17.80 19.65
C LEU A 597 13.44 -17.33 20.22
N GLN A 598 13.27 -17.29 21.55
CA GLN A 598 12.00 -17.04 22.24
C GLN A 598 12.14 -15.80 23.12
N PRO A 599 11.80 -14.59 22.64
CA PRO A 599 12.07 -13.36 23.39
C PRO A 599 11.03 -13.05 24.48
N ILE A 600 9.82 -13.60 24.37
CA ILE A 600 8.65 -13.23 25.20
C ILE A 600 8.92 -13.39 26.71
N PRO A 601 9.54 -14.49 27.20
CA PRO A 601 9.85 -14.61 28.62
C PRO A 601 10.75 -13.49 29.15
N GLY A 602 11.62 -12.92 28.31
CA GLY A 602 12.49 -11.80 28.68
C GLY A 602 11.71 -10.49 28.89
N LEU A 603 10.74 -10.22 28.02
CA LEU A 603 9.81 -9.09 28.16
C LEU A 603 8.97 -9.25 29.45
N GLN A 604 8.32 -10.40 29.64
CA GLN A 604 7.48 -10.68 30.80
C GLN A 604 8.21 -10.62 32.16
N ALA A 605 9.50 -10.93 32.16
CA ALA A 605 10.33 -10.87 33.36
C ALA A 605 10.95 -9.48 33.59
N ASN A 606 10.68 -8.51 32.72
CA ASN A 606 11.32 -7.20 32.63
C ASN A 606 12.86 -7.31 32.60
N GLU A 607 13.37 -8.36 31.95
CA GLU A 607 14.79 -8.53 31.67
C GLU A 607 15.21 -7.71 30.44
N THR A 608 14.26 -7.45 29.54
CA THR A 608 14.42 -6.64 28.32
C THR A 608 13.25 -5.68 28.19
N ASP A 609 13.52 -4.44 27.78
CA ASP A 609 12.51 -3.40 27.56
C ASP A 609 11.92 -3.46 26.14
N TRP A 610 12.71 -3.96 25.19
CA TRP A 610 12.30 -4.21 23.81
C TRP A 610 13.14 -5.34 23.21
N THR A 611 12.71 -5.88 22.06
CA THR A 611 13.40 -6.97 21.37
C THR A 611 13.33 -6.80 19.86
N VAL A 612 14.39 -7.23 19.18
CA VAL A 612 14.39 -7.46 17.73
C VAL A 612 14.13 -8.95 17.50
N THR A 613 12.96 -9.28 16.95
CA THR A 613 12.50 -10.67 16.83
C THR A 613 11.74 -10.94 15.55
N PHE A 614 11.33 -12.19 15.35
CA PHE A 614 10.67 -12.70 14.15
C PHE A 614 9.46 -13.56 14.55
N ASP A 615 8.61 -13.90 13.59
CA ASP A 615 7.42 -14.70 13.86
C ASP A 615 7.75 -16.15 14.27
N PRO A 616 6.97 -16.72 15.21
CA PRO A 616 5.64 -16.27 15.64
C PRO A 616 5.62 -15.24 16.78
N PHE A 617 6.77 -14.82 17.31
CA PHE A 617 6.80 -14.04 18.57
C PHE A 617 6.34 -12.60 18.42
N GLN A 618 6.44 -12.02 17.22
CA GLN A 618 5.88 -10.70 16.93
C GLN A 618 4.36 -10.74 17.07
N VAL A 619 3.69 -11.59 16.29
CA VAL A 619 2.22 -11.76 16.34
C VAL A 619 1.75 -12.13 17.74
N VAL A 620 2.44 -13.06 18.42
CA VAL A 620 2.06 -13.45 19.79
C VAL A 620 2.16 -12.27 20.75
N ALA A 621 3.25 -11.49 20.70
CA ALA A 621 3.45 -10.37 21.63
C ALA A 621 2.34 -9.33 21.46
N VAL A 622 2.00 -8.99 20.21
CA VAL A 622 0.96 -7.99 19.88
C VAL A 622 -0.44 -8.52 20.22
N GLU A 623 -0.84 -9.69 19.74
CA GLU A 623 -2.20 -10.22 19.96
C GLU A 623 -2.52 -10.48 21.44
N THR A 624 -1.51 -10.84 22.23
CA THR A 624 -1.69 -11.09 23.68
C THR A 624 -1.55 -9.83 24.53
N GLY A 625 -1.20 -8.69 23.91
CA GLY A 625 -0.95 -7.42 24.59
C GLY A 625 0.29 -7.43 25.49
N LEU A 626 1.22 -8.37 25.28
CA LEU A 626 2.48 -8.45 26.02
C LEU A 626 3.54 -7.49 25.48
N GLY A 627 3.41 -7.09 24.22
CA GLY A 627 4.26 -6.08 23.61
C GLY A 627 3.51 -5.33 22.53
N LEU A 628 4.10 -4.23 22.08
CA LEU A 628 3.60 -3.42 20.99
C LEU A 628 4.68 -3.18 19.94
N ASN A 629 4.23 -3.02 18.70
CA ASN A 629 5.08 -2.63 17.59
C ASN A 629 4.94 -1.11 17.41
N PRO A 630 5.93 -0.30 17.80
CA PRO A 630 5.82 1.16 17.68
C PRO A 630 5.95 1.60 16.22
N PHE A 631 6.86 0.98 15.50
CA PHE A 631 7.10 1.11 14.07
C PHE A 631 7.51 -0.28 13.54
N SER A 632 7.32 -0.51 12.25
CA SER A 632 7.70 -1.75 11.59
C SER A 632 8.73 -1.54 10.51
N ILE A 633 9.87 -2.22 10.67
CA ILE A 633 10.89 -2.30 9.63
C ILE A 633 10.37 -3.09 8.43
N GLN A 634 9.44 -4.03 8.65
CA GLN A 634 8.81 -4.83 7.60
C GLN A 634 7.89 -3.97 6.71
N ARG A 635 7.38 -2.84 7.22
CA ARG A 635 6.57 -1.87 6.48
C ARG A 635 7.36 -0.64 5.99
N GLY A 636 8.69 -0.67 6.09
CA GLY A 636 9.55 0.46 5.69
C GLY A 636 9.51 1.67 6.64
N GLU A 637 8.89 1.55 7.83
CA GLU A 637 8.74 2.65 8.79
C GLU A 637 10.03 2.95 9.57
N GLY A 638 11.12 2.21 9.32
CA GLY A 638 12.42 2.37 9.98
C GLY A 638 13.43 3.22 9.19
N PRO A 639 14.72 3.19 9.57
CA PRO A 639 15.79 3.77 8.76
C PRO A 639 15.73 3.29 7.30
N PRO A 640 15.96 4.18 6.31
CA PRO A 640 15.98 3.80 4.90
C PRO A 640 16.93 2.63 4.62
N GLY A 641 16.47 1.68 3.81
CA GLY A 641 17.26 0.51 3.42
C GLY A 641 17.30 -0.61 4.46
N LEU A 642 16.41 -0.62 5.46
CA LEU A 642 16.22 -1.76 6.38
C LEU A 642 15.06 -2.70 6.02
N ASP A 643 14.30 -2.39 4.98
CA ASP A 643 13.11 -3.08 4.46
C ASP A 643 13.40 -4.18 3.41
N TRP A 644 14.68 -4.47 3.16
CA TRP A 644 15.19 -5.50 2.25
C TRP A 644 14.70 -6.94 2.53
N PRO A 645 14.76 -7.87 1.54
CA PRO A 645 14.39 -9.27 1.65
C PRO A 645 14.97 -9.94 2.90
N GLY A 646 14.08 -10.52 3.68
CA GLY A 646 14.37 -10.92 5.04
C GLY A 646 14.89 -12.33 5.22
N LEU A 647 14.78 -13.21 4.22
CA LEU A 647 15.23 -14.60 4.33
C LEU A 647 15.78 -15.10 3.01
N VAL A 648 16.98 -15.67 3.07
CA VAL A 648 17.71 -16.23 1.93
C VAL A 648 18.17 -17.64 2.26
N TYR A 649 18.28 -18.49 1.24
CA TYR A 649 18.95 -19.78 1.34
C TYR A 649 20.35 -19.69 0.76
N MET A 650 21.32 -20.16 1.55
CA MET A 650 22.71 -20.23 1.15
C MET A 650 23.28 -21.64 1.32
N THR A 651 24.36 -21.90 0.59
CA THR A 651 25.09 -23.17 0.62
C THR A 651 26.60 -22.91 0.59
N GLY A 652 27.40 -23.91 0.93
CA GLY A 652 28.86 -23.81 0.77
C GLY A 652 29.26 -23.79 -0.71
N LYS A 653 30.32 -23.05 -1.08
CA LYS A 653 30.76 -22.93 -2.49
C LYS A 653 31.03 -24.28 -3.16
N ASN A 654 31.60 -25.24 -2.41
CA ASN A 654 31.82 -26.59 -2.92
C ASN A 654 30.50 -27.33 -3.20
N THR A 655 29.47 -27.14 -2.37
CA THR A 655 28.15 -27.71 -2.62
C THR A 655 27.49 -27.04 -3.81
N PHE A 656 27.54 -25.71 -3.90
CA PHE A 656 27.07 -24.95 -5.05
C PHE A 656 27.68 -25.47 -6.37
N ASP A 657 29.00 -25.63 -6.44
CA ASP A 657 29.68 -26.03 -7.66
C ASP A 657 29.42 -27.48 -8.09
N ASN A 658 29.05 -28.37 -7.14
CA ASN A 658 28.96 -29.81 -7.39
C ASN A 658 27.54 -30.40 -7.29
N LYS A 659 26.58 -29.70 -6.69
CA LYS A 659 25.20 -30.17 -6.45
C LYS A 659 24.13 -29.27 -7.06
N GLN A 660 24.38 -28.72 -8.26
CA GLN A 660 23.46 -27.81 -8.94
C GLN A 660 22.07 -28.43 -9.15
N ALA A 661 21.99 -29.70 -9.56
CA ALA A 661 20.70 -30.36 -9.81
C ALA A 661 19.88 -30.50 -8.52
N GLU A 662 20.54 -30.84 -7.41
CA GLU A 662 19.90 -31.00 -6.12
C GLU A 662 19.45 -29.65 -5.54
N LEU A 663 20.25 -28.58 -5.72
CA LEU A 663 19.85 -27.21 -5.37
C LEU A 663 18.68 -26.71 -6.23
N CYS A 664 18.64 -27.06 -7.52
CA CYS A 664 17.50 -26.78 -8.40
C CYS A 664 16.23 -27.50 -7.93
N ALA A 665 16.33 -28.79 -7.59
CA ALA A 665 15.20 -29.54 -7.02
C ALA A 665 14.73 -28.94 -5.68
N TYR A 666 15.66 -28.44 -4.86
CA TYR A 666 15.33 -27.72 -3.63
C TYR A 666 14.57 -26.41 -3.91
N LYS A 667 15.07 -25.57 -4.83
CA LYS A 667 14.40 -24.32 -5.23
C LYS A 667 12.99 -24.64 -5.76
N ALA A 668 12.87 -25.52 -6.75
CA ALA A 668 11.60 -25.91 -7.36
C ALA A 668 10.57 -26.45 -6.34
N GLY A 669 10.98 -27.34 -5.43
CA GLY A 669 10.08 -27.87 -4.41
C GLY A 669 9.61 -26.81 -3.40
N THR A 670 10.49 -25.86 -3.08
CA THR A 670 10.15 -24.72 -2.20
C THR A 670 9.20 -23.76 -2.89
N ILE A 671 9.42 -23.46 -4.17
CA ILE A 671 8.55 -22.59 -4.99
C ILE A 671 7.19 -23.22 -5.27
N ALA A 672 7.13 -24.52 -5.49
CA ALA A 672 5.85 -25.23 -5.56
C ALA A 672 5.05 -25.07 -4.25
N ALA A 673 5.73 -25.08 -3.10
CA ALA A 673 5.08 -24.91 -1.81
C ALA A 673 4.63 -23.46 -1.54
N THR A 674 5.40 -22.44 -1.96
CA THR A 674 4.98 -21.04 -1.83
C THR A 674 3.79 -20.75 -2.73
N ASN A 675 3.79 -21.23 -3.98
CA ASN A 675 2.64 -21.13 -4.87
C ASN A 675 1.41 -21.87 -4.33
N TRP A 676 1.61 -23.05 -3.72
CA TRP A 676 0.53 -23.78 -3.06
C TRP A 676 -0.05 -22.99 -1.87
N LEU A 677 0.79 -22.37 -1.05
CA LEU A 677 0.38 -21.56 0.09
C LEU A 677 -0.38 -20.30 -0.32
N ALA A 678 -0.03 -19.71 -1.47
CA ALA A 678 -0.65 -18.51 -1.99
C ALA A 678 -2.13 -18.71 -2.42
N ASP A 679 -2.55 -19.95 -2.68
CA ASP A 679 -3.96 -20.27 -2.94
C ASP A 679 -4.76 -20.24 -1.61
N PRO A 680 -5.74 -19.32 -1.45
CA PRO A 680 -6.52 -19.21 -0.22
C PRO A 680 -7.27 -20.49 0.16
N ALA A 681 -7.56 -21.37 -0.80
CA ALA A 681 -8.20 -22.67 -0.54
C ALA A 681 -7.33 -23.58 0.34
N ASN A 682 -6.02 -23.34 0.39
CA ASN A 682 -5.06 -24.13 1.14
C ASN A 682 -4.80 -23.58 2.55
N ALA A 683 -5.36 -22.43 2.93
CA ALA A 683 -5.08 -21.78 4.21
C ALA A 683 -5.37 -22.66 5.45
N GLU A 684 -6.49 -23.40 5.45
CA GLU A 684 -6.82 -24.33 6.54
C GLU A 684 -5.77 -25.44 6.64
N ARG A 685 -5.40 -26.04 5.50
CA ARG A 685 -4.42 -27.12 5.43
C ARG A 685 -3.01 -26.64 5.81
N ALA A 686 -2.62 -25.44 5.40
CA ALA A 686 -1.38 -24.80 5.81
C ALA A 686 -1.33 -24.61 7.34
N GLY A 687 -2.48 -24.22 7.94
CA GLY A 687 -2.63 -24.11 9.39
C GLY A 687 -2.45 -25.45 10.10
N GLU A 688 -3.02 -26.54 9.58
CA GLU A 688 -2.81 -27.89 10.12
C GLU A 688 -1.33 -28.29 10.09
N ILE A 689 -0.63 -28.02 8.98
CA ILE A 689 0.80 -28.30 8.82
C ILE A 689 1.61 -27.52 9.86
N ALA A 690 1.36 -26.20 9.98
CA ALA A 690 2.01 -25.36 10.96
C ALA A 690 1.81 -25.87 12.41
N ALA A 691 0.60 -26.33 12.73
CA ALA A 691 0.26 -26.85 14.05
C ALA A 691 1.05 -28.11 14.46
N THR A 692 1.58 -28.87 13.48
CA THR A 692 2.44 -30.04 13.77
C THR A 692 3.85 -29.68 14.22
N ARG A 693 4.33 -28.46 13.90
CA ARG A 693 5.70 -28.01 14.15
C ARG A 693 5.79 -26.88 15.17
N LEU A 694 4.74 -26.09 15.32
CA LEU A 694 4.64 -25.06 16.35
C LEU A 694 4.14 -25.62 17.68
N ALA A 695 4.56 -25.00 18.77
CA ALA A 695 4.10 -25.36 20.11
C ALA A 695 2.58 -25.19 20.24
N GLU A 696 1.92 -26.06 21.00
CA GLU A 696 0.45 -26.03 21.21
C GLU A 696 -0.04 -24.67 21.73
N ALA A 697 0.77 -23.99 22.53
CA ALA A 697 0.46 -22.65 23.04
C ALA A 697 0.31 -21.58 21.93
N LEU A 698 0.85 -21.82 20.74
CA LEU A 698 0.82 -20.92 19.58
C LEU A 698 -0.31 -21.25 18.60
N HIS A 699 -1.04 -22.36 18.80
CA HIS A 699 -2.10 -22.77 17.90
C HIS A 699 -3.19 -21.71 17.67
N PRO A 700 -3.60 -20.89 18.66
CA PRO A 700 -4.56 -19.82 18.44
C PRO A 700 -4.09 -18.73 17.46
N GLN A 701 -2.78 -18.52 17.32
CA GLN A 701 -2.18 -17.50 16.44
C GLN A 701 -1.97 -18.00 14.99
N ILE A 702 -2.10 -19.31 14.75
CA ILE A 702 -1.81 -19.91 13.44
C ILE A 702 -2.60 -19.25 12.30
N PRO A 703 -3.91 -18.97 12.41
CA PRO A 703 -4.64 -18.33 11.32
C PRO A 703 -4.06 -16.96 10.91
N ALA A 704 -3.71 -16.11 11.88
CA ALA A 704 -3.08 -14.81 11.61
C ALA A 704 -1.69 -14.98 10.99
N LEU A 705 -0.93 -15.97 11.44
CA LEU A 705 0.37 -16.31 10.86
C LEU A 705 0.23 -16.81 9.40
N ILE A 706 -0.75 -17.65 9.09
CA ILE A 706 -0.99 -18.10 7.71
C ILE A 706 -1.39 -16.92 6.83
N ALA A 707 -2.30 -16.07 7.30
CA ALA A 707 -2.71 -14.87 6.57
C ALA A 707 -1.51 -13.98 6.24
N LYS A 708 -0.68 -13.67 7.24
CA LYS A 708 0.54 -12.84 7.09
C LYS A 708 1.52 -13.42 6.05
N TYR A 709 1.74 -14.73 6.07
CA TYR A 709 2.77 -15.35 5.23
C TYR A 709 2.26 -15.84 3.86
N SER A 710 0.95 -15.87 3.63
CA SER A 710 0.36 -16.33 2.37
C SER A 710 0.81 -15.53 1.15
N SER A 711 1.10 -14.23 1.33
CA SER A 711 1.65 -13.33 0.32
C SER A 711 3.09 -12.89 0.59
N GLY A 712 3.67 -13.31 1.71
CA GLY A 712 4.98 -12.83 2.16
C GLY A 712 6.18 -13.53 1.53
N PHE A 713 5.99 -14.73 0.99
CA PHE A 713 7.07 -15.54 0.42
C PHE A 713 7.27 -15.29 -1.08
N SER A 714 8.49 -15.54 -1.55
CA SER A 714 8.81 -15.49 -2.96
C SER A 714 8.12 -16.59 -3.76
N LEU A 715 7.47 -16.22 -4.87
CA LEU A 715 6.87 -17.13 -5.85
C LEU A 715 7.85 -17.58 -6.93
N THR A 716 9.03 -16.98 -7.02
CA THR A 716 10.07 -17.36 -7.99
C THR A 716 11.36 -17.85 -7.32
N GLY A 717 11.65 -17.36 -6.13
CA GLY A 717 12.89 -17.67 -5.40
C GLY A 717 14.11 -16.95 -5.96
N ASP A 718 13.90 -15.98 -6.84
CA ASP A 718 14.97 -15.27 -7.51
C ASP A 718 15.66 -14.27 -6.59
N ILE A 719 16.93 -14.03 -6.88
CA ILE A 719 17.77 -13.17 -6.07
C ILE A 719 17.63 -11.73 -6.55
N GLN A 720 17.34 -10.80 -5.63
CA GLN A 720 17.34 -9.37 -5.90
C GLN A 720 18.77 -8.81 -5.87
N PHE A 721 19.58 -9.13 -6.90
CA PHE A 721 21.00 -8.76 -6.96
C PHE A 721 21.27 -7.26 -6.73
N GLY A 722 20.36 -6.38 -7.18
CA GLY A 722 20.49 -4.93 -7.06
C GLY A 722 20.53 -4.42 -5.61
N GLN A 723 19.98 -5.18 -4.66
CA GLN A 723 19.92 -4.77 -3.25
C GLN A 723 21.15 -5.19 -2.43
N ILE A 724 21.90 -6.20 -2.89
CA ILE A 724 23.00 -6.79 -2.12
C ILE A 724 24.08 -5.76 -1.78
N GLU A 725 24.43 -4.89 -2.72
CA GLU A 725 25.46 -3.87 -2.50
C GLU A 725 25.00 -2.80 -1.50
N THR A 726 23.73 -2.40 -1.55
CA THR A 726 23.11 -1.48 -0.59
C THR A 726 23.14 -2.06 0.83
N ILE A 727 22.73 -3.32 0.99
CA ILE A 727 22.75 -3.99 2.30
C ILE A 727 24.20 -4.18 2.78
N SER A 728 25.13 -4.44 1.86
CA SER A 728 26.56 -4.50 2.17
C SER A 728 27.09 -3.15 2.65
N GLN A 729 26.63 -2.02 2.08
CA GLN A 729 27.02 -0.68 2.50
C GLN A 729 26.55 -0.39 3.92
N ILE A 730 25.29 -0.71 4.24
CA ILE A 730 24.74 -0.59 5.60
C ILE A 730 25.60 -1.40 6.60
N SER A 731 26.00 -2.62 6.22
CA SER A 731 26.85 -3.47 7.06
C SER A 731 28.24 -2.86 7.32
N VAL A 732 28.79 -2.10 6.38
CA VAL A 732 30.05 -1.34 6.55
C VAL A 732 29.84 -0.14 7.46
N ASP A 733 28.77 0.62 7.25
CA ASP A 733 28.52 1.87 7.97
C ASP A 733 28.35 1.64 9.47
N VAL A 734 27.78 0.50 9.86
CA VAL A 734 27.66 0.08 11.27
C VAL A 734 28.86 -0.72 11.79
N GLY A 735 29.93 -0.81 11.00
CA GLY A 735 31.20 -1.44 11.38
C GLY A 735 31.15 -2.95 11.52
N LYS A 736 30.16 -3.61 10.93
CA LYS A 736 29.99 -5.07 10.96
C LYS A 736 30.97 -5.78 10.02
N THR A 737 31.22 -5.17 8.86
CA THR A 737 32.26 -5.58 7.92
C THR A 737 33.23 -4.43 7.68
N ASP A 738 34.48 -4.73 7.36
CA ASP A 738 35.51 -3.73 7.05
C ASP A 738 35.61 -3.42 5.55
N ARG A 739 34.73 -4.04 4.74
CA ARG A 739 34.64 -3.84 3.29
C ARG A 739 33.23 -4.06 2.76
N LEU A 740 33.01 -3.50 1.57
CA LEU A 740 31.86 -3.79 0.71
C LEU A 740 32.05 -5.13 -0.02
N PHE A 741 30.94 -5.79 -0.31
CA PHE A 741 30.84 -6.99 -1.11
C PHE A 741 30.02 -6.69 -2.36
N ALA A 742 30.57 -7.00 -3.53
CA ALA A 742 29.80 -6.97 -4.77
C ALA A 742 28.76 -8.08 -4.79
N ALA A 743 27.66 -7.88 -5.52
CA ALA A 743 26.55 -8.84 -5.55
C ALA A 743 26.99 -10.26 -5.99
N ASP A 744 27.90 -10.35 -6.96
CA ASP A 744 28.44 -11.60 -7.51
C ASP A 744 29.42 -12.35 -6.57
N GLU A 745 29.94 -11.66 -5.55
CA GLU A 745 30.72 -12.28 -4.46
C GLU A 745 29.82 -13.02 -3.45
N VAL A 746 28.55 -12.63 -3.38
CA VAL A 746 27.63 -13.02 -2.30
C VAL A 746 26.61 -14.03 -2.80
N ALA A 747 26.07 -13.77 -3.97
CA ALA A 747 24.96 -14.52 -4.54
C ALA A 747 25.27 -14.96 -5.98
N GLN A 748 24.73 -16.10 -6.37
CA GLN A 748 24.81 -16.62 -7.74
C GLN A 748 23.54 -17.39 -8.08
N ASP A 749 23.01 -17.16 -9.29
CA ASP A 749 21.91 -17.95 -9.81
C ASP A 749 22.32 -19.41 -9.99
N LEU A 750 21.35 -20.29 -9.78
CA LEU A 750 21.51 -21.68 -10.17
C LEU A 750 21.56 -21.81 -11.70
N SER A 751 22.00 -22.97 -12.19
CA SER A 751 21.98 -23.27 -13.63
C SER A 751 20.57 -23.50 -14.19
N CYS A 752 19.58 -23.56 -13.30
CA CYS A 752 18.15 -23.47 -13.51
C CYS A 752 17.70 -22.05 -13.12
#